data_AF-A0A7M7TBG4-F1
#
_entry.id   AF-A0A7M7TBG4-F1
#
_cell.length_a   1.000
_cell.length_b   1.000
_cell.length_c   1.000
_cell.angle_alpha   90.00
_cell.angle_beta   90.00
_cell.angle_gamma   90.00
#
_symmetry.space_group_name_H-M   'P 1'
#
loop_
_entity.id
_entity.type
_entity.pdbx_description
1 polymer ?
#
loop_
_entity_poly.entity_id
_entity_poly.type
_entity_poly.pdbx_seq_one_letter_code
_entity_poly.pdbx_strand_id
1 'polypeptide(L)'
;MSIEKIHYKNNSSSNNNKYKFIKTQEENKGDLSHEKFTQSWSIISSSVIEKLIEKIEESVKRLQQQNNNILNELIKMNKHLESFLQLSITQQPKKQQKGKKRKSAESKPKNCKKTKKDEGRIKSMMHSNDKAFKINTVLSCKFTKTCVENNEKVEEKEGEYMETKYFNTKNHEILSTTLLNKWFKSNVIEPLLTDIEEFQERDSGWTLHSIENIQININKFNPMRAGSSYIPLPAFIEKRKACINVKNYDNKCFIWAILSALYPVKHANHSNRLNNYIQYENILNMEGIELPVLLKSIPRFEKQNNAISINVFGLDNKDITPLYLTSCKKSNHINLLLLTNDNLDGGDVDKSDEGPEASKWFAGQLRNIEKQISDLYANPLPMPVLSQTELIGYYDSKTCHICKKLLNDDAKVRDHCHLTGKYRGPAHATCNLNYQDSKIVPVVFHNLSGYDAHFIITDVSNHFPGQIDLLPLTKEKYISFTKHVENSKIKIRFLDSFRIMPTSLEKLASYLQDYSIVNKEFSDLSTTQINLLTRKGVLPYEYISSWEKLEECKLSEKEDFFSILNDSSISDRDYEHAQNVWSTINIQTLGEYSDLYMKTDVLLLADVFENFRDQSMNVYNLDPAHYYTTPGFSWDAMLKHTGVQLKLLTDIDMVLFIERGIRGGLSQCSNRYAAANHKYMLEKYDKNKCLPYDEFQWLENCESFELFSIASDASHGYILEVDLDYPPEIHDDPFCPEHAKPPGSKLEKLLATLQPKRNYVIHYIALQQALSNGLRLVKIHKILKFKQSPWLKSYIDLNTSMRAVAKNEFEKNFFKLMNNAVFGKTMENIRKRVTVKLMSKYDGRYGVEAQISKPNFHSSSIFNENLVAIQLNKTDDDDD
;
A
#
# COMPACT_ATOMS: atom_id res chain seq x y z
N MET A 1 -23.01 -51.36 53.07
CA MET A 1 -22.74 -52.07 51.80
C MET A 1 -22.04 -51.06 50.90
N SER A 2 -20.74 -51.17 50.60
CA SER A 2 -19.77 -52.24 50.87
C SER A 2 -18.56 -51.67 51.63
N ILE A 3 -18.28 -52.14 52.86
CA ILE A 3 -17.40 -53.29 53.18
C ILE A 3 -15.91 -52.98 52.93
N GLU A 4 -15.26 -52.57 54.03
CA GLU A 4 -13.95 -53.02 54.55
C GLU A 4 -12.68 -53.08 53.69
N LYS A 5 -11.55 -52.80 54.37
CA LYS A 5 -10.51 -53.82 54.50
C LYS A 5 -10.37 -54.22 55.97
N ILE A 6 -10.47 -55.54 56.23
CA ILE A 6 -10.20 -56.25 57.49
C ILE A 6 -11.25 -56.04 58.62
N HIS A 7 -12.09 -57.05 58.87
CA HIS A 7 -12.88 -57.24 60.11
C HIS A 7 -12.00 -57.02 61.38
N TYR A 8 -12.43 -56.43 62.51
CA TYR A 8 -13.68 -56.65 63.28
C TYR A 8 -14.07 -55.44 64.21
N LYS A 9 -15.33 -54.95 64.16
CA LYS A 9 -16.21 -54.36 65.25
C LYS A 9 -15.99 -52.93 65.92
N ASN A 10 -16.85 -51.94 65.56
CA ASN A 10 -17.67 -50.93 66.35
C ASN A 10 -17.23 -49.47 66.87
N ASN A 11 -18.07 -48.44 66.54
CA ASN A 11 -18.49 -47.13 67.22
C ASN A 11 -17.83 -45.69 67.03
N SER A 12 -18.57 -44.56 67.33
CA SER A 12 -18.51 -43.20 66.62
C SER A 12 -19.10 -41.89 67.32
N SER A 13 -18.95 -40.61 66.78
CA SER A 13 -19.89 -39.40 66.94
C SER A 13 -19.60 -37.91 66.35
N SER A 14 -20.61 -37.22 65.74
CA SER A 14 -21.05 -35.73 65.73
C SER A 14 -20.46 -34.52 64.87
N ASN A 15 -21.13 -33.30 64.84
CA ASN A 15 -21.17 -32.24 63.73
C ASN A 15 -21.72 -30.75 64.07
N ASN A 16 -21.73 -29.70 63.14
CA ASN A 16 -22.47 -28.35 62.99
C ASN A 16 -21.60 -27.03 62.64
N ASN A 17 -21.98 -25.74 62.26
CA ASN A 17 -23.24 -24.90 62.04
C ASN A 17 -23.28 -23.72 60.93
N LYS A 18 -23.41 -22.35 61.21
CA LYS A 18 -24.06 -21.27 60.31
C LYS A 18 -23.54 -19.75 60.21
N TYR A 19 -24.35 -18.70 59.82
CA TYR A 19 -24.05 -17.36 59.13
C TYR A 19 -24.78 -16.01 59.58
N LYS A 20 -24.19 -14.81 59.24
CA LYS A 20 -24.74 -13.42 58.82
C LYS A 20 -25.04 -12.15 59.75
N PHE A 21 -24.40 -10.99 59.42
CA PHE A 21 -24.74 -9.50 59.41
C PHE A 21 -25.50 -8.68 60.53
N ILE A 22 -24.95 -7.48 60.96
CA ILE A 22 -25.59 -6.12 61.15
C ILE A 22 -24.59 -5.04 61.76
N LYS A 23 -24.93 -3.73 61.79
CA LYS A 23 -24.15 -2.54 62.31
C LYS A 23 -24.65 -1.98 63.66
N THR A 24 -23.73 -1.51 64.53
CA THR A 24 -23.78 -0.24 65.33
C THR A 24 -22.39 0.08 65.96
N GLN A 25 -22.21 1.27 66.57
CA GLN A 25 -20.98 1.72 67.27
C GLN A 25 -21.23 1.95 68.78
N GLU A 26 -20.22 2.50 69.48
CA GLU A 26 -20.13 2.81 70.94
C GLU A 26 -19.76 1.58 71.81
N GLU A 27 -18.83 1.63 72.78
CA GLU A 27 -18.03 2.74 73.38
C GLU A 27 -16.50 2.48 73.38
N ASN A 28 -15.70 3.46 73.84
CA ASN A 28 -14.24 3.39 73.94
C ASN A 28 -13.73 2.74 75.26
N LYS A 29 -12.70 1.86 75.17
CA LYS A 29 -11.40 1.90 75.92
C LYS A 29 -10.69 0.54 75.97
N GLY A 30 -9.36 0.58 76.04
CA GLY A 30 -8.54 -0.46 76.70
C GLY A 30 -7.93 -1.51 75.78
N ASP A 31 -6.61 -1.61 75.81
CA ASP A 31 -5.81 -2.51 74.98
C ASP A 31 -5.99 -4.02 75.26
N LEU A 32 -5.93 -4.79 74.17
CA LEU A 32 -5.26 -6.10 74.01
C LEU A 32 -5.31 -7.13 75.17
N SER A 33 -5.83 -8.32 74.83
CA SER A 33 -5.09 -9.57 75.14
C SER A 33 -5.06 -10.51 73.92
N HIS A 34 -3.89 -10.61 73.30
CA HIS A 34 -3.68 -11.23 71.98
C HIS A 34 -3.55 -12.78 72.03
N GLU A 35 -3.86 -13.42 73.15
CA GLU A 35 -3.46 -14.83 73.38
C GLU A 35 -4.55 -15.87 73.09
N LYS A 36 -5.83 -15.56 73.36
CA LYS A 36 -6.91 -16.56 73.28
C LYS A 36 -7.54 -16.76 71.90
N PHE A 37 -7.28 -15.87 70.94
CA PHE A 37 -7.64 -16.11 69.53
C PHE A 37 -6.59 -16.98 68.80
N THR A 38 -5.37 -17.04 69.34
CA THR A 38 -4.16 -17.53 68.65
C THR A 38 -4.00 -19.06 68.74
N GLN A 39 -4.71 -19.73 69.66
CA GLN A 39 -4.61 -21.18 69.87
C GLN A 39 -5.59 -22.02 69.03
N SER A 40 -6.59 -21.42 68.38
CA SER A 40 -7.59 -22.16 67.57
C SER A 40 -7.38 -22.06 66.05
N TRP A 41 -6.33 -21.36 65.60
CA TRP A 41 -5.93 -21.28 64.19
C TRP A 41 -4.61 -22.00 63.87
N SER A 42 -3.90 -22.50 64.89
CA SER A 42 -2.49 -22.91 64.80
C SER A 42 -2.23 -24.38 64.43
N ILE A 43 -3.26 -25.24 64.33
CA ILE A 43 -3.10 -26.70 64.19
C ILE A 43 -3.46 -27.24 62.79
N ILE A 44 -4.16 -26.46 61.95
CA ILE A 44 -4.50 -26.85 60.56
C ILE A 44 -3.51 -26.26 59.54
N SER A 45 -2.66 -25.30 59.94
CA SER A 45 -1.86 -24.46 59.03
C SER A 45 -0.36 -24.82 58.90
N SER A 46 0.09 -26.01 59.33
CA SER A 46 1.47 -26.47 59.09
C SER A 46 1.53 -27.56 58.02
N SER A 47 1.20 -28.82 58.32
CA SER A 47 1.50 -29.96 57.43
C SER A 47 0.95 -29.86 56.00
N VAL A 48 -0.20 -29.21 55.79
CA VAL A 48 -0.76 -28.98 54.44
C VAL A 48 -0.03 -27.83 53.73
N ILE A 49 0.33 -26.77 54.44
CA ILE A 49 1.06 -25.63 53.89
C ILE A 49 2.50 -26.03 53.59
N GLU A 50 3.17 -26.77 54.47
CA GLU A 50 4.51 -27.32 54.25
C GLU A 50 4.56 -28.22 53.00
N LYS A 51 3.59 -29.11 52.80
CA LYS A 51 3.51 -29.97 51.59
C LYS A 51 3.10 -29.21 50.33
N LEU A 52 2.44 -28.05 50.46
CA LEU A 52 2.25 -27.13 49.33
C LEU A 52 3.54 -26.38 49.03
N ILE A 53 4.24 -25.89 50.05
CA ILE A 53 5.52 -25.17 49.94
C ILE A 53 6.60 -26.08 49.35
N GLU A 54 6.76 -27.34 49.78
CA GLU A 54 7.68 -28.29 49.15
C GLU A 54 7.40 -28.46 47.65
N LYS A 55 6.13 -28.63 47.27
CA LYS A 55 5.74 -28.78 45.85
C LYS A 55 5.91 -27.49 45.05
N ILE A 56 5.64 -26.34 45.66
CA ILE A 56 5.85 -25.02 45.04
C ILE A 56 7.35 -24.75 44.92
N GLU A 57 8.17 -25.09 45.91
CA GLU A 57 9.62 -24.97 45.87
C GLU A 57 10.26 -25.95 44.88
N GLU A 58 9.82 -27.20 44.79
CA GLU A 58 10.22 -28.10 43.71
C GLU A 58 9.89 -27.50 42.35
N SER A 59 8.67 -26.98 42.19
CA SER A 59 8.22 -26.36 40.92
C SER A 59 9.01 -25.10 40.60
N VAL A 60 9.28 -24.25 41.59
CA VAL A 60 10.10 -23.04 41.47
C VAL A 60 11.56 -23.39 41.22
N LYS A 61 12.14 -24.43 41.84
CA LYS A 61 13.50 -24.92 41.55
C LYS A 61 13.59 -25.46 40.11
N ARG A 62 12.60 -26.23 39.64
CA ARG A 62 12.51 -26.69 38.24
C ARG A 62 12.37 -25.51 37.26
N LEU A 63 11.52 -24.53 37.57
CA LEU A 63 11.36 -23.30 36.77
C LEU A 63 12.61 -22.42 36.79
N GLN A 64 13.31 -22.29 37.92
CA GLN A 64 14.59 -21.58 38.02
C GLN A 64 15.68 -22.29 37.22
N GLN A 65 15.74 -23.62 37.27
CA GLN A 65 16.67 -24.43 36.48
C GLN A 65 16.40 -24.29 34.97
N GLN A 66 15.12 -24.27 34.54
CA GLN A 66 14.75 -23.95 33.16
C GLN A 66 15.12 -22.50 32.76
N ASN A 67 14.85 -21.50 33.61
CA ASN A 67 15.24 -20.11 33.34
C ASN A 67 16.77 -19.94 33.25
N ASN A 68 17.53 -20.59 34.12
CA ASN A 68 19.00 -20.58 34.09
C ASN A 68 19.55 -21.27 32.85
N ASN A 69 18.93 -22.36 32.37
CA ASN A 69 19.30 -22.98 31.10
C ASN A 69 19.03 -22.04 29.92
N ILE A 70 17.86 -21.38 29.85
CA ILE A 70 17.55 -20.41 28.79
C ILE A 70 18.52 -19.22 28.82
N LEU A 71 18.85 -18.70 30.01
CA LEU A 71 19.82 -17.63 30.18
C LEU A 71 21.24 -18.06 29.74
N ASN A 72 21.66 -19.28 30.07
CA ASN A 72 22.94 -19.84 29.66
C ASN A 72 23.01 -20.09 28.13
N GLU A 73 21.92 -20.52 27.50
CA GLU A 73 21.85 -20.64 26.04
C GLU A 73 21.84 -19.27 25.33
N LEU A 74 21.18 -18.25 25.90
CA LEU A 74 21.27 -16.87 25.38
C LEU A 74 22.71 -16.31 25.51
N ILE A 75 23.42 -16.62 26.60
CA ILE A 75 24.83 -16.26 26.78
C ILE A 75 25.73 -17.02 25.79
N LYS A 76 25.44 -18.30 25.48
CA LYS A 76 26.10 -19.05 24.40
C LYS A 76 25.81 -18.43 23.03
N MET A 77 24.56 -18.05 22.74
CA MET A 77 24.17 -17.41 21.47
C MET A 77 24.92 -16.09 21.27
N ASN A 78 25.08 -15.26 22.31
CA ASN A 78 25.86 -14.04 22.22
C ASN A 78 27.33 -14.33 21.86
N LYS A 79 27.95 -15.32 22.52
CA LYS A 79 29.31 -15.80 22.15
C LYS A 79 29.38 -16.40 20.75
N HIS A 80 28.32 -17.03 20.27
CA HIS A 80 28.26 -17.64 18.94
C HIS A 80 28.11 -16.58 17.83
N LEU A 81 27.45 -15.46 18.12
CA LEU A 81 27.39 -14.27 17.27
C LEU A 81 28.74 -13.53 17.26
N GLU A 82 29.37 -13.34 18.42
CA GLU A 82 30.75 -12.80 18.52
C GLU A 82 31.76 -13.66 17.74
N SER A 83 31.64 -14.99 17.83
CA SER A 83 32.44 -15.93 17.04
C SER A 83 32.16 -15.87 15.54
N PHE A 84 30.92 -15.58 15.14
CA PHE A 84 30.56 -15.44 13.71
C PHE A 84 31.15 -14.15 13.13
N LEU A 85 31.08 -13.04 13.87
CA LEU A 85 31.75 -11.78 13.52
C LEU A 85 33.27 -11.96 13.37
N GLN A 86 33.93 -12.70 14.27
CA GLN A 86 35.35 -13.04 14.11
C GLN A 86 35.65 -13.89 12.86
N LEU A 87 34.76 -14.83 12.50
CA LEU A 87 34.90 -15.63 11.28
C LEU A 87 34.73 -14.78 10.01
N SER A 88 33.76 -13.87 9.96
CA SER A 88 33.58 -12.92 8.85
C SER A 88 34.81 -12.05 8.63
N ILE A 89 35.45 -11.57 9.71
CA ILE A 89 36.67 -10.75 9.64
C ILE A 89 37.89 -11.58 9.17
N THR A 90 37.95 -12.89 9.46
CA THR A 90 39.14 -13.71 9.18
C THR A 90 39.17 -14.40 7.81
N GLN A 91 38.06 -14.37 7.05
CA GLN A 91 38.00 -14.96 5.70
C GLN A 91 38.48 -14.04 4.57
N GLN A 92 38.89 -12.79 4.85
CA GLN A 92 39.49 -11.93 3.82
C GLN A 92 40.89 -12.42 3.39
N PRO A 93 41.19 -12.44 2.07
CA PRO A 93 42.49 -12.88 1.56
C PRO A 93 43.59 -11.86 1.89
N LYS A 94 44.57 -12.26 2.71
CA LYS A 94 45.69 -11.42 3.16
C LYS A 94 46.63 -11.03 2.01
N LYS A 95 46.38 -9.88 1.37
CA LYS A 95 47.42 -9.15 0.63
C LYS A 95 48.40 -8.50 1.63
N GLN A 96 49.68 -8.44 1.24
CA GLN A 96 50.76 -7.97 2.13
C GLN A 96 50.85 -6.45 2.13
N GLN A 97 50.82 -5.82 3.31
CA GLN A 97 51.50 -4.53 3.54
C GLN A 97 52.20 -4.55 4.90
N LYS A 98 53.37 -3.90 4.97
CA LYS A 98 54.22 -3.86 6.18
C LYS A 98 54.03 -2.54 6.94
N GLY A 99 53.45 -2.65 8.12
CA GLY A 99 53.87 -1.88 9.31
C GLY A 99 53.46 -0.41 9.42
N LYS A 100 52.55 -0.16 10.37
CA LYS A 100 52.76 0.80 11.48
C LYS A 100 51.80 0.48 12.62
N LYS A 101 52.33 0.12 13.81
CA LYS A 101 51.51 -0.04 15.02
C LYS A 101 51.12 1.34 15.57
N ARG A 102 49.87 1.75 15.42
CA ARG A 102 49.23 2.74 16.31
C ARG A 102 48.33 2.00 17.29
N LYS A 103 48.45 2.30 18.58
CA LYS A 103 47.51 1.82 19.61
C LYS A 103 46.33 2.80 19.68
N SER A 104 45.17 2.41 19.19
CA SER A 104 43.89 2.97 19.65
C SER A 104 43.46 2.24 20.93
N ALA A 105 42.71 2.92 21.80
CA ALA A 105 42.36 2.41 23.12
C ALA A 105 41.10 1.52 23.09
N GLU A 106 41.08 0.45 23.89
CA GLU A 106 39.90 -0.38 24.12
C GLU A 106 38.82 0.40 24.89
N SER A 107 37.82 0.93 24.19
CA SER A 107 36.60 1.43 24.82
C SER A 107 35.65 0.26 25.10
N LYS A 108 35.40 -0.03 26.38
CA LYS A 108 34.48 -1.11 26.77
C LYS A 108 33.04 -0.75 26.35
N PRO A 109 32.29 -1.65 25.68
CA PRO A 109 30.91 -1.38 25.30
C PRO A 109 30.03 -1.16 26.53
N LYS A 110 29.16 -0.15 26.47
CA LYS A 110 28.23 0.16 27.57
C LYS A 110 27.12 -0.89 27.63
N ASN A 111 27.05 -1.65 28.73
CA ASN A 111 26.03 -2.68 28.97
C ASN A 111 24.61 -2.18 28.68
N CYS A 112 23.89 -2.86 27.78
CA CYS A 112 22.49 -2.56 27.48
C CYS A 112 21.59 -2.90 28.67
N LYS A 113 21.07 -1.89 29.36
CA LYS A 113 20.23 -2.05 30.57
C LYS A 113 18.75 -2.36 30.28
N LYS A 114 18.30 -2.39 29.02
CA LYS A 114 16.86 -2.54 28.68
C LYS A 114 16.34 -3.99 28.74
N THR A 115 17.10 -4.96 28.23
CA THR A 115 16.64 -6.34 27.92
C THR A 115 15.89 -7.05 29.05
N LYS A 116 16.31 -6.88 30.32
CA LYS A 116 15.63 -7.50 31.49
C LYS A 116 14.19 -7.01 31.72
N LYS A 117 13.80 -5.85 31.19
CA LYS A 117 12.44 -5.29 31.40
C LYS A 117 11.42 -5.90 30.44
N ASP A 118 11.85 -6.27 29.24
CA ASP A 118 10.97 -6.77 28.18
C ASP A 118 10.70 -8.28 28.33
N GLU A 119 11.68 -9.05 28.83
CA GLU A 119 11.54 -10.48 29.12
C GLU A 119 10.40 -10.77 30.13
N GLY A 120 10.28 -9.96 31.18
CA GLY A 120 9.19 -10.06 32.15
C GLY A 120 7.82 -9.70 31.57
N ARG A 121 7.78 -8.83 30.55
CA ARG A 121 6.56 -8.42 29.85
C ARG A 121 6.04 -9.54 28.96
N ILE A 122 6.93 -10.24 28.26
CA ILE A 122 6.58 -11.43 27.46
C ILE A 122 6.00 -12.54 28.38
N LYS A 123 6.65 -12.81 29.51
CA LYS A 123 6.20 -13.84 30.47
C LYS A 123 4.81 -13.54 31.06
N SER A 124 4.49 -12.28 31.39
CA SER A 124 3.14 -11.93 31.87
C SER A 124 2.06 -12.02 30.77
N MET A 125 2.43 -11.76 29.51
CA MET A 125 1.51 -11.92 28.36
C MET A 125 1.23 -13.40 28.04
N MET A 126 2.21 -14.30 28.17
CA MET A 126 2.01 -15.74 27.90
C MET A 126 1.27 -16.50 29.01
N HIS A 127 1.27 -16.00 30.25
CA HIS A 127 0.56 -16.65 31.38
C HIS A 127 -0.90 -16.21 31.57
N SER A 128 -1.45 -15.34 30.70
CA SER A 128 -2.79 -14.75 30.89
C SER A 128 -3.83 -15.21 29.87
N ASN A 129 -4.16 -16.50 29.90
CA ASN A 129 -5.16 -17.24 29.09
C ASN A 129 -4.81 -17.39 27.59
N ASP A 130 -5.29 -18.48 26.98
CA ASP A 130 -5.03 -18.87 25.60
C ASP A 130 -5.32 -17.76 24.58
N LYS A 131 -4.23 -17.17 24.10
CA LYS A 131 -4.19 -16.12 23.07
C LYS A 131 -3.05 -16.47 22.13
N ALA A 132 -3.33 -16.38 20.83
CA ALA A 132 -2.27 -16.34 19.84
C ALA A 132 -1.65 -14.94 19.80
N PHE A 133 -0.46 -14.83 19.22
CA PHE A 133 0.20 -13.56 18.97
C PHE A 133 0.66 -13.51 17.52
N LYS A 134 0.45 -12.39 16.82
CA LYS A 134 1.16 -12.10 15.57
C LYS A 134 2.49 -11.45 15.96
N ILE A 135 3.61 -12.07 15.60
CA ILE A 135 4.95 -11.53 15.84
C ILE A 135 5.61 -11.18 14.51
N ASN A 136 6.29 -10.03 14.47
CA ASN A 136 7.31 -9.74 13.47
C ASN A 136 8.58 -9.16 14.10
N THR A 137 9.66 -9.08 13.32
CA THR A 137 10.97 -8.62 13.77
C THR A 137 11.50 -7.57 12.80
N VAL A 138 12.02 -6.49 13.36
CA VAL A 138 12.70 -5.38 12.68
C VAL A 138 14.16 -5.42 13.09
N LEU A 139 15.06 -5.56 12.12
CA LEU A 139 16.51 -5.59 12.29
C LEU A 139 17.10 -4.33 11.64
N SER A 140 17.81 -3.51 12.41
CA SER A 140 18.54 -2.35 11.86
C SER A 140 20.05 -2.61 11.81
N CYS A 141 20.64 -2.32 10.66
CA CYS A 141 22.03 -2.64 10.32
C CYS A 141 22.70 -1.44 9.67
N LYS A 142 23.92 -1.11 10.11
CA LYS A 142 24.80 -0.18 9.41
C LYS A 142 25.62 -0.90 8.36
N PHE A 143 25.68 -0.33 7.16
CA PHE A 143 26.52 -0.78 6.07
C PHE A 143 27.55 0.29 5.72
N THR A 144 28.76 -0.16 5.40
CA THR A 144 29.87 0.64 4.89
C THR A 144 30.08 0.37 3.41
N LYS A 145 30.23 1.42 2.60
CA LYS A 145 30.68 1.32 1.21
C LYS A 145 31.98 2.11 1.06
N THR A 146 33.03 1.42 0.65
CA THR A 146 34.32 2.02 0.28
C THR A 146 34.29 2.37 -1.20
N CYS A 147 34.43 3.66 -1.51
CA CYS A 147 34.53 4.12 -2.89
C CYS A 147 35.99 4.08 -3.35
N VAL A 148 36.25 3.31 -4.42
CA VAL A 148 37.54 3.31 -5.15
C VAL A 148 37.28 3.89 -6.52
N GLU A 149 37.68 5.14 -6.74
CA GLU A 149 37.60 5.77 -8.06
C GLU A 149 38.82 5.39 -8.91
N ASN A 150 38.59 4.59 -9.95
CA ASN A 150 39.57 4.39 -11.03
C ASN A 150 39.55 5.58 -12.01
N ASN A 151 39.88 6.77 -11.51
CA ASN A 151 40.14 7.96 -12.32
C ASN A 151 41.66 8.09 -12.54
N GLU A 152 42.11 7.96 -13.79
CA GLU A 152 43.54 8.11 -14.10
C GLU A 152 44.00 9.57 -13.87
N LYS A 153 44.82 9.75 -12.83
CA LYS A 153 45.43 11.02 -12.36
C LYS A 153 44.52 11.91 -11.48
N VAL A 154 44.44 11.58 -10.19
CA VAL A 154 44.58 12.49 -9.04
C VAL A 154 44.86 11.63 -7.79
N GLU A 155 45.32 12.22 -6.68
CA GLU A 155 45.72 11.49 -5.46
C GLU A 155 44.57 10.75 -4.75
N GLU A 156 44.88 9.58 -4.18
CA GLU A 156 43.92 8.71 -3.49
C GLU A 156 43.33 9.38 -2.23
N LYS A 157 42.00 9.51 -2.18
CA LYS A 157 41.24 9.76 -0.94
C LYS A 157 40.15 8.70 -0.79
N GLU A 158 40.40 7.74 0.10
CA GLU A 158 39.40 6.75 0.49
C GLU A 158 38.25 7.42 1.26
N GLY A 159 37.03 7.36 0.70
CA GLY A 159 35.80 7.77 1.38
C GLY A 159 34.99 6.56 1.85
N GLU A 160 34.82 6.42 3.16
CA GLU A 160 33.88 5.45 3.75
C GLU A 160 32.49 6.08 3.88
N TYR A 161 31.54 5.61 3.05
CA TYR A 161 30.14 5.97 3.18
C TYR A 161 29.44 5.01 4.14
N MET A 162 28.77 5.54 5.17
CA MET A 162 27.97 4.76 6.13
C MET A 162 26.48 5.06 5.97
N GLU A 163 25.67 4.01 5.80
CA GLU A 163 24.20 4.12 5.75
C GLU A 163 23.56 3.08 6.68
N THR A 164 22.36 3.39 7.21
CA THR A 164 21.61 2.47 8.09
C THR A 164 20.38 1.94 7.34
N LYS A 165 20.26 0.61 7.24
CA LYS A 165 19.12 -0.09 6.59
C LYS A 165 18.30 -0.86 7.62
N TYR A 166 17.03 -1.10 7.28
CA TYR A 166 16.07 -1.81 8.12
C TYR A 166 15.48 -3.00 7.36
N PHE A 167 15.56 -4.19 7.94
CA PHE A 167 15.04 -5.45 7.40
C PHE A 167 13.87 -5.95 8.26
N ASN A 168 12.77 -6.37 7.64
CA ASN A 168 11.50 -6.60 8.31
C ASN A 168 10.94 -7.99 7.98
N THR A 169 10.74 -8.83 9.00
CA THR A 169 10.11 -10.14 8.79
C THR A 169 8.59 -10.01 8.59
N LYS A 170 7.99 -11.03 7.97
CA LYS A 170 6.54 -11.14 7.83
C LYS A 170 5.89 -11.32 9.21
N ASN A 171 4.64 -10.87 9.34
CA ASN A 171 3.83 -11.14 10.53
C ASN A 171 3.42 -12.62 10.55
N HIS A 172 3.91 -13.37 11.53
CA HIS A 172 3.63 -14.80 11.69
C HIS A 172 2.87 -15.06 12.99
N GLU A 173 1.85 -15.93 12.92
CA GLU A 173 1.07 -16.32 14.09
C GLU A 173 1.80 -17.37 14.93
N ILE A 174 1.86 -17.13 16.24
CA ILE A 174 2.35 -18.06 17.24
C ILE A 174 1.19 -18.53 18.12
N LEU A 175 1.03 -19.85 18.18
CA LEU A 175 0.10 -20.56 19.06
C LEU A 175 0.86 -21.09 20.28
N SER A 176 0.15 -21.47 21.34
CA SER A 176 0.72 -22.16 22.52
C SER A 176 1.42 -23.49 22.20
N THR A 177 1.16 -24.06 21.02
CA THR A 177 1.79 -25.28 20.48
C THR A 177 2.99 -25.03 19.56
N THR A 178 3.33 -23.78 19.23
CA THR A 178 4.41 -23.46 18.27
C THR A 178 5.79 -23.67 18.91
N LEU A 179 6.62 -24.53 18.29
CA LEU A 179 8.02 -24.73 18.67
C LEU A 179 8.88 -23.50 18.34
N LEU A 180 8.93 -22.54 19.27
CA LEU A 180 9.58 -21.24 19.13
C LEU A 180 10.98 -21.30 18.52
N ASN A 181 11.84 -22.23 18.96
CA ASN A 181 13.23 -22.33 18.45
C ASN A 181 13.28 -22.65 16.94
N LYS A 182 12.40 -23.54 16.45
CA LYS A 182 12.32 -23.88 15.02
C LYS A 182 11.64 -22.76 14.23
N TRP A 183 10.58 -22.18 14.79
CA TRP A 183 9.87 -21.04 14.20
C TRP A 183 10.80 -19.83 14.02
N PHE A 184 11.59 -19.48 15.03
CA PHE A 184 12.46 -18.30 15.00
C PHE A 184 13.62 -18.49 14.02
N LYS A 185 14.17 -19.71 13.92
CA LYS A 185 15.19 -20.00 12.91
C LYS A 185 14.65 -19.76 11.50
N SER A 186 13.52 -20.36 11.12
CA SER A 186 13.06 -20.34 9.73
C SER A 186 12.16 -19.17 9.33
N ASN A 187 11.59 -18.42 10.29
CA ASN A 187 10.73 -17.26 10.01
C ASN A 187 11.34 -15.92 10.46
N VAL A 188 12.49 -15.95 11.16
CA VAL A 188 13.22 -14.72 11.55
C VAL A 188 14.68 -14.76 11.07
N ILE A 189 15.47 -15.77 11.44
CA ILE A 189 16.90 -15.80 11.10
C ILE A 189 17.13 -16.04 9.60
N GLU A 190 16.58 -17.11 9.04
CA GLU A 190 16.80 -17.50 7.64
C GLU A 190 16.31 -16.42 6.62
N PRO A 191 15.17 -15.73 6.83
CA PRO A 191 14.79 -14.59 6.01
C PRO A 191 15.73 -13.37 6.16
N LEU A 192 16.02 -12.91 7.38
CA LEU A 192 16.82 -11.70 7.59
C LEU A 192 18.27 -11.84 7.09
N LEU A 193 18.86 -13.04 7.18
CA LEU A 193 20.15 -13.33 6.55
C LEU A 193 20.06 -13.26 5.02
N THR A 194 18.98 -13.80 4.43
CA THR A 194 18.75 -13.72 2.98
C THR A 194 18.60 -12.27 2.51
N ASP A 195 17.85 -11.44 3.23
CA ASP A 195 17.66 -10.01 2.91
C ASP A 195 18.98 -9.21 3.01
N ILE A 196 19.84 -9.52 4.00
CA ILE A 196 21.18 -8.92 4.13
C ILE A 196 22.11 -9.35 3.00
N GLU A 197 22.15 -10.64 2.69
CA GLU A 197 22.98 -11.18 1.60
C GLU A 197 22.54 -10.62 0.24
N GLU A 198 21.23 -10.52 -0.01
CA GLU A 198 20.71 -9.87 -1.22
C GLU A 198 21.05 -8.37 -1.28
N PHE A 199 21.07 -7.64 -0.17
CA PHE A 199 21.50 -6.23 -0.17
C PHE A 199 23.00 -6.09 -0.53
N GLN A 200 23.85 -6.99 -0.02
CA GLN A 200 25.27 -7.03 -0.36
C GLN A 200 25.54 -7.46 -1.82
N GLU A 201 24.73 -8.36 -2.38
CA GLU A 201 24.86 -8.82 -3.78
C GLU A 201 24.31 -7.82 -4.82
N ARG A 202 23.33 -6.98 -4.46
CA ARG A 202 22.62 -6.10 -5.41
C ARG A 202 23.36 -4.80 -5.72
N ASP A 203 23.85 -4.10 -4.70
CA ASP A 203 24.40 -2.75 -4.84
C ASP A 203 25.92 -2.72 -4.66
N SER A 204 26.62 -2.10 -5.61
CA SER A 204 28.08 -2.20 -5.79
C SER A 204 28.89 -1.70 -4.58
N GLY A 205 29.35 -2.63 -3.74
CA GLY A 205 30.38 -2.39 -2.72
C GLY A 205 29.89 -2.17 -1.27
N TRP A 206 28.61 -2.45 -0.95
CA TRP A 206 28.15 -2.37 0.44
C TRP A 206 28.57 -3.60 1.26
N THR A 207 29.09 -3.34 2.46
CA THR A 207 29.54 -4.34 3.44
C THR A 207 28.82 -4.12 4.77
N LEU A 208 28.44 -5.18 5.49
CA LEU A 208 27.80 -5.03 6.81
C LEU A 208 28.84 -4.58 7.84
N HIS A 209 28.65 -3.40 8.44
CA HIS A 209 29.53 -2.83 9.45
C HIS A 209 29.11 -3.26 10.86
N SER A 210 27.84 -3.11 11.21
CA SER A 210 27.30 -3.50 12.51
C SER A 210 25.78 -3.71 12.51
N ILE A 211 25.30 -4.50 13.47
CA ILE A 211 23.88 -4.57 13.82
C ILE A 211 23.63 -3.57 14.95
N GLU A 212 22.66 -2.68 14.78
CA GLU A 212 22.35 -1.65 15.78
C GLU A 212 21.22 -2.05 16.72
N ASN A 213 20.14 -2.63 16.20
CA ASN A 213 18.95 -2.98 16.98
C ASN A 213 18.21 -4.19 16.39
N ILE A 214 17.57 -4.95 17.27
CA ILE A 214 16.59 -5.99 16.91
C ILE A 214 15.34 -5.75 17.75
N GLN A 215 14.28 -5.25 17.11
CA GLN A 215 12.98 -4.98 17.71
C GLN A 215 12.00 -6.08 17.32
N ILE A 216 11.39 -6.73 18.33
CA ILE A 216 10.36 -7.74 18.13
C ILE A 216 9.02 -7.11 18.52
N ASN A 217 8.10 -6.96 17.56
CA ASN A 217 6.76 -6.46 17.85
C ASN A 217 5.82 -7.65 18.07
N ILE A 218 5.02 -7.59 19.14
CA ILE A 218 4.14 -8.68 19.57
C ILE A 218 2.71 -8.14 19.63
N ASN A 219 1.93 -8.45 18.60
CA ASN A 219 0.55 -8.03 18.47
C ASN A 219 -0.41 -9.11 19.02
N LYS A 220 -1.35 -8.68 19.87
CA LYS A 220 -2.41 -9.53 20.44
C LYS A 220 -3.36 -10.00 19.33
N PHE A 221 -3.52 -11.31 19.14
CA PHE A 221 -4.48 -11.85 18.17
C PHE A 221 -5.82 -12.13 18.87
N ASN A 222 -6.90 -11.54 18.35
CA ASN A 222 -8.21 -11.51 18.99
C ASN A 222 -9.26 -12.19 18.07
N PRO A 223 -9.43 -13.53 18.11
CA PRO A 223 -10.33 -14.23 17.21
C PRO A 223 -11.80 -13.95 17.55
N MET A 224 -12.61 -13.59 16.55
CA MET A 224 -14.04 -13.27 16.76
C MET A 224 -14.81 -14.46 17.37
N ARG A 225 -15.37 -14.24 18.56
CA ARG A 225 -16.19 -15.18 19.32
C ARG A 225 -17.67 -14.92 19.05
N ALA A 226 -18.43 -15.94 18.66
CA ALA A 226 -19.83 -15.80 18.28
C ALA A 226 -20.78 -15.98 19.48
N GLY A 227 -21.03 -14.87 20.18
CA GLY A 227 -22.14 -14.68 21.12
C GLY A 227 -21.97 -15.32 22.51
N SER A 228 -21.96 -14.49 23.56
CA SER A 228 -21.80 -14.92 24.96
C SER A 228 -23.08 -15.08 25.75
N SER A 229 -24.16 -14.37 25.38
CA SER A 229 -25.39 -14.19 26.17
C SER A 229 -26.41 -13.41 25.33
N TYR A 230 -27.65 -13.23 25.83
CA TYR A 230 -28.62 -12.34 25.20
C TYR A 230 -28.12 -10.89 25.15
N ILE A 231 -28.03 -10.36 23.93
CA ILE A 231 -27.81 -8.94 23.61
C ILE A 231 -29.12 -8.43 23.00
N PRO A 232 -29.66 -7.26 23.40
CA PRO A 232 -30.89 -6.72 22.80
C PRO A 232 -30.71 -6.40 21.31
N LEU A 233 -31.77 -6.56 20.51
CA LEU A 233 -31.77 -6.13 19.11
C LEU A 233 -31.73 -4.60 19.02
N PRO A 234 -30.94 -4.02 18.10
CA PRO A 234 -31.06 -2.60 17.75
C PRO A 234 -32.48 -2.25 17.31
N ALA A 235 -32.98 -1.11 17.77
CA ALA A 235 -34.41 -0.74 17.65
C ALA A 235 -34.94 -0.67 16.20
N PHE A 236 -34.07 -0.48 15.20
CA PHE A 236 -34.46 -0.48 13.79
C PHE A 236 -34.66 -1.89 13.20
N ILE A 237 -34.13 -2.93 13.84
CA ILE A 237 -34.36 -4.34 13.51
C ILE A 237 -35.57 -4.87 14.30
N GLU A 238 -35.63 -4.56 15.60
CA GLU A 238 -36.74 -4.99 16.47
C GLU A 238 -38.11 -4.51 15.94
N LYS A 239 -38.21 -3.23 15.53
CA LYS A 239 -39.42 -2.66 14.91
C LYS A 239 -39.88 -3.40 13.64
N ARG A 240 -38.97 -4.04 12.90
CA ARG A 240 -39.28 -4.81 11.68
C ARG A 240 -39.75 -6.24 11.98
N LYS A 241 -39.60 -6.73 13.22
CA LYS A 241 -39.93 -8.11 13.66
C LYS A 241 -39.31 -9.24 12.81
N ALA A 242 -38.24 -8.94 12.07
CA ALA A 242 -37.63 -9.85 11.09
C ALA A 242 -36.64 -10.85 11.70
N CYS A 243 -36.24 -10.68 12.97
CA CYS A 243 -35.28 -11.55 13.66
C CYS A 243 -35.90 -12.07 14.97
N ILE A 244 -35.83 -13.39 15.19
CA ILE A 244 -36.18 -14.01 16.47
C ILE A 244 -34.93 -13.95 17.36
N ASN A 245 -34.96 -13.14 18.41
CA ASN A 245 -33.90 -13.07 19.42
C ASN A 245 -34.39 -13.75 20.71
N VAL A 246 -33.85 -14.93 21.02
CA VAL A 246 -34.25 -15.74 22.19
C VAL A 246 -33.56 -15.21 23.45
N LYS A 247 -34.34 -14.93 24.50
CA LYS A 247 -33.82 -14.39 25.77
C LYS A 247 -33.14 -15.47 26.60
N ASN A 248 -31.83 -15.63 26.43
CA ASN A 248 -31.00 -16.59 27.15
C ASN A 248 -29.96 -15.90 28.07
N TYR A 249 -29.69 -16.50 29.22
CA TYR A 249 -28.76 -15.97 30.24
C TYR A 249 -27.52 -16.87 30.41
N ASP A 250 -27.16 -17.59 29.34
CA ASP A 250 -26.10 -18.60 29.30
C ASP A 250 -25.23 -18.47 28.03
N ASN A 251 -24.12 -19.20 27.97
CA ASN A 251 -23.19 -19.19 26.82
C ASN A 251 -23.71 -19.97 25.59
N LYS A 252 -25.02 -20.24 25.50
CA LYS A 252 -25.64 -21.15 24.50
C LYS A 252 -26.46 -20.44 23.43
N CYS A 253 -26.35 -19.12 23.27
CA CYS A 253 -27.18 -18.35 22.31
C CYS A 253 -27.12 -18.89 20.86
N PHE A 254 -26.00 -19.46 20.42
CA PHE A 254 -25.87 -20.14 19.11
C PHE A 254 -26.81 -21.35 19.00
N ILE A 255 -26.88 -22.21 20.03
CA ILE A 255 -27.79 -23.36 20.12
C ILE A 255 -29.24 -22.87 20.10
N TRP A 256 -29.57 -21.88 20.94
CA TRP A 256 -30.93 -21.35 21.05
C TRP A 256 -31.43 -20.68 19.75
N ALA A 257 -30.56 -19.97 19.03
CA ALA A 257 -30.89 -19.39 17.74
C ALA A 257 -31.18 -20.47 16.67
N ILE A 258 -30.36 -21.52 16.59
CA ILE A 258 -30.57 -22.66 15.68
C ILE A 258 -31.88 -23.39 16.01
N LEU A 259 -32.13 -23.70 17.28
CA LEU A 259 -33.37 -24.36 17.71
C LEU A 259 -34.62 -23.51 17.43
N SER A 260 -34.50 -22.17 17.51
CA SER A 260 -35.61 -21.26 17.17
C SER A 260 -35.98 -21.27 15.69
N ALA A 261 -35.01 -21.56 14.81
CA ALA A 261 -35.22 -21.69 13.36
C ALA A 261 -35.72 -23.09 12.97
N LEU A 262 -35.28 -24.15 13.67
CA LEU A 262 -35.72 -25.53 13.44
C LEU A 262 -37.13 -25.81 13.97
N TYR A 263 -37.52 -25.18 15.09
CA TYR A 263 -38.79 -25.44 15.78
C TYR A 263 -39.62 -24.14 15.97
N PRO A 264 -40.15 -23.54 14.89
CA PRO A 264 -40.89 -22.28 14.97
C PRO A 264 -42.18 -22.41 15.79
N VAL A 265 -42.37 -21.48 16.74
CA VAL A 265 -43.49 -21.48 17.68
C VAL A 265 -44.75 -20.87 17.03
N LYS A 266 -45.89 -21.57 17.14
CA LYS A 266 -47.19 -21.19 16.51
C LYS A 266 -47.70 -19.78 16.83
N HIS A 267 -47.23 -19.15 17.91
CA HIS A 267 -47.57 -17.77 18.28
C HIS A 267 -46.31 -16.90 18.32
N ALA A 268 -46.13 -16.05 17.30
CA ALA A 268 -44.95 -15.21 17.13
C ALA A 268 -44.64 -14.30 18.33
N ASN A 269 -45.65 -13.86 19.09
CA ASN A 269 -45.46 -13.04 20.29
C ASN A 269 -44.73 -13.75 21.45
N HIS A 270 -44.53 -15.07 21.37
CA HIS A 270 -43.85 -15.88 22.39
C HIS A 270 -42.53 -16.53 21.91
N SER A 271 -42.10 -16.31 20.67
CA SER A 271 -40.90 -16.95 20.09
C SER A 271 -39.57 -16.54 20.74
N ASN A 272 -39.55 -15.44 21.51
CA ASN A 272 -38.36 -15.01 22.25
C ASN A 272 -38.18 -15.72 23.62
N ARG A 273 -39.10 -16.60 24.03
CA ARG A 273 -39.07 -17.28 25.34
C ARG A 273 -38.27 -18.58 25.28
N LEU A 274 -37.20 -18.66 26.08
CA LEU A 274 -36.29 -19.81 26.15
C LEU A 274 -37.00 -21.15 26.40
N ASN A 275 -37.99 -21.17 27.29
CA ASN A 275 -38.70 -22.39 27.72
C ASN A 275 -39.35 -23.19 26.58
N ASN A 276 -39.63 -22.57 25.43
CA ASN A 276 -40.19 -23.26 24.27
C ASN A 276 -39.16 -24.22 23.60
N TYR A 277 -37.87 -24.01 23.85
CA TYR A 277 -36.76 -24.64 23.12
C TYR A 277 -35.92 -25.61 23.97
N ILE A 278 -36.01 -25.53 25.30
CA ILE A 278 -35.21 -26.36 26.23
C ILE A 278 -35.42 -27.86 25.95
N GLN A 279 -36.64 -28.28 25.62
CA GLN A 279 -36.95 -29.68 25.28
C GLN A 279 -36.22 -30.22 24.03
N TYR A 280 -35.62 -29.35 23.23
CA TYR A 280 -34.87 -29.70 22.02
C TYR A 280 -33.34 -29.53 22.17
N GLU A 281 -32.85 -29.15 23.36
CA GLU A 281 -31.44 -28.82 23.61
C GLU A 281 -30.47 -29.95 23.19
N ASN A 282 -30.83 -31.19 23.50
CA ASN A 282 -29.99 -32.38 23.25
C ASN A 282 -30.04 -32.90 21.79
N ILE A 283 -30.72 -32.21 20.87
CA ILE A 283 -30.86 -32.65 19.46
C ILE A 283 -29.63 -32.28 18.61
N LEU A 284 -28.86 -31.26 19.00
CA LEU A 284 -27.69 -30.80 18.25
C LEU A 284 -26.41 -31.46 18.77
N ASN A 285 -25.62 -32.05 17.88
CA ASN A 285 -24.30 -32.56 18.21
C ASN A 285 -23.30 -31.39 18.33
N MET A 286 -22.74 -31.21 19.53
CA MET A 286 -21.76 -30.17 19.88
C MET A 286 -20.40 -30.77 20.32
N GLU A 287 -20.13 -32.05 20.04
CA GLU A 287 -18.99 -32.77 20.59
C GLU A 287 -17.65 -32.14 20.21
N GLY A 288 -16.91 -31.66 21.22
CA GLY A 288 -15.64 -30.94 21.06
C GLY A 288 -15.77 -29.57 20.38
N ILE A 289 -16.94 -28.93 20.48
CA ILE A 289 -17.14 -27.51 20.20
C ILE A 289 -17.35 -26.77 21.53
N GLU A 290 -16.41 -25.92 21.91
CA GLU A 290 -16.51 -25.10 23.11
C GLU A 290 -17.58 -23.99 22.96
N LEU A 291 -18.16 -23.61 24.10
CA LEU A 291 -19.17 -22.54 24.21
C LEU A 291 -18.55 -21.34 24.95
N PRO A 292 -18.64 -20.10 24.42
CA PRO A 292 -19.36 -19.69 23.21
C PRO A 292 -18.65 -20.12 21.92
N VAL A 293 -19.45 -20.40 20.88
CA VAL A 293 -18.97 -20.95 19.60
C VAL A 293 -18.09 -19.93 18.87
N LEU A 294 -17.08 -20.39 18.13
CA LEU A 294 -16.24 -19.56 17.25
C LEU A 294 -16.70 -19.74 15.80
N LEU A 295 -16.60 -18.68 14.96
CA LEU A 295 -16.97 -18.78 13.53
C LEU A 295 -16.22 -19.92 12.81
N LYS A 296 -14.93 -20.11 13.13
CA LYS A 296 -14.10 -21.23 12.62
C LYS A 296 -14.58 -22.63 13.02
N SER A 297 -15.47 -22.75 14.01
CA SER A 297 -16.06 -24.02 14.47
C SER A 297 -17.35 -24.37 13.73
N ILE A 298 -17.96 -23.44 12.97
CA ILE A 298 -19.21 -23.69 12.24
C ILE A 298 -19.03 -24.78 11.16
N PRO A 299 -17.94 -24.82 10.36
CA PRO A 299 -17.68 -25.94 9.43
C PRO A 299 -17.55 -27.32 10.11
N ARG A 300 -17.20 -27.37 11.40
CA ARG A 300 -17.21 -28.61 12.20
C ARG A 300 -18.64 -28.96 12.64
N PHE A 301 -19.38 -27.98 13.14
CA PHE A 301 -20.80 -28.15 13.49
C PHE A 301 -21.63 -28.67 12.32
N GLU A 302 -21.46 -28.11 11.11
CA GLU A 302 -22.17 -28.56 9.91
C GLU A 302 -21.82 -30.00 9.49
N LYS A 303 -20.58 -30.46 9.74
CA LYS A 303 -20.15 -31.84 9.49
C LYS A 303 -20.68 -32.82 10.55
N GLN A 304 -20.88 -32.37 11.79
CA GLN A 304 -21.49 -33.16 12.86
C GLN A 304 -23.02 -33.22 12.75
N ASN A 305 -23.65 -32.18 12.19
CA ASN A 305 -25.10 -32.04 12.06
C ASN A 305 -25.49 -32.01 10.56
N ASN A 306 -25.34 -33.15 9.88
CA ASN A 306 -25.32 -33.20 8.41
C ASN A 306 -26.55 -32.64 7.66
N ALA A 307 -27.71 -32.51 8.30
CA ALA A 307 -28.90 -31.87 7.71
C ALA A 307 -28.88 -30.33 7.73
N ILE A 308 -28.02 -29.71 8.56
CA ILE A 308 -28.02 -28.27 8.83
C ILE A 308 -26.90 -27.58 8.05
N SER A 309 -27.21 -26.42 7.45
CA SER A 309 -26.21 -25.44 7.00
C SER A 309 -26.54 -24.03 7.47
N ILE A 310 -25.50 -23.20 7.68
CA ILE A 310 -25.58 -21.93 8.41
C ILE A 310 -24.91 -20.82 7.61
N ASN A 311 -25.59 -19.69 7.47
CA ASN A 311 -24.94 -18.40 7.23
C ASN A 311 -24.94 -17.59 8.53
N VAL A 312 -23.87 -16.84 8.78
CA VAL A 312 -23.81 -15.83 9.83
C VAL A 312 -23.59 -14.47 9.19
N PHE A 313 -24.49 -13.54 9.48
CA PHE A 313 -24.39 -12.14 9.12
C PHE A 313 -24.00 -11.32 10.34
N GLY A 314 -23.28 -10.23 10.12
CA GLY A 314 -22.98 -9.20 11.11
C GLY A 314 -23.66 -7.89 10.72
N LEU A 315 -23.73 -6.98 11.69
CA LEU A 315 -24.27 -5.64 11.50
C LEU A 315 -23.14 -4.63 11.29
N ASP A 316 -23.38 -3.61 10.46
CA ASP A 316 -22.40 -2.57 10.12
C ASP A 316 -23.12 -1.24 9.86
N ASN A 317 -23.12 -0.31 10.83
CA ASN A 317 -23.73 1.02 10.71
C ASN A 317 -25.19 1.07 10.15
N LYS A 318 -25.94 -0.03 10.33
CA LYS A 318 -27.33 -0.37 9.89
C LYS A 318 -27.43 -1.35 8.70
N ASP A 319 -26.36 -1.55 7.95
CA ASP A 319 -26.29 -2.54 6.88
C ASP A 319 -25.93 -3.95 7.42
N ILE A 320 -26.22 -4.98 6.62
CA ILE A 320 -26.08 -6.39 7.01
C ILE A 320 -25.02 -7.04 6.10
N THR A 321 -23.90 -7.46 6.69
CA THR A 321 -22.74 -8.00 5.96
C THR A 321 -22.52 -9.48 6.27
N PRO A 322 -22.24 -10.36 5.31
CA PRO A 322 -21.90 -11.76 5.60
C PRO A 322 -20.57 -11.85 6.37
N LEU A 323 -20.56 -12.67 7.44
CA LEU A 323 -19.37 -13.01 8.24
C LEU A 323 -18.95 -14.48 8.06
N TYR A 324 -19.93 -15.34 7.75
CA TYR A 324 -19.71 -16.72 7.36
C TYR A 324 -20.82 -17.13 6.39
N LEU A 325 -20.45 -17.73 5.27
CA LEU A 325 -21.38 -18.34 4.32
C LEU A 325 -21.02 -19.82 4.19
N THR A 326 -22.01 -20.69 4.28
CA THR A 326 -21.83 -22.12 4.02
C THR A 326 -21.66 -22.38 2.52
N SER A 327 -20.65 -23.15 2.14
CA SER A 327 -20.39 -23.50 0.72
C SER A 327 -21.38 -24.53 0.16
N CYS A 328 -22.17 -25.18 1.02
CA CYS A 328 -23.12 -26.23 0.62
C CYS A 328 -24.46 -26.04 1.33
N LYS A 329 -25.44 -25.45 0.62
CA LYS A 329 -26.80 -25.28 1.13
C LYS A 329 -27.49 -26.64 1.32
N LYS A 330 -27.88 -26.95 2.55
CA LYS A 330 -28.57 -28.19 2.94
C LYS A 330 -30.07 -27.94 3.14
N SER A 331 -30.82 -29.00 3.44
CA SER A 331 -32.28 -28.95 3.64
C SER A 331 -32.69 -27.98 4.76
N ASN A 332 -32.00 -28.03 5.92
CA ASN A 332 -32.24 -27.10 7.02
C ASN A 332 -31.22 -25.95 6.96
N HIS A 333 -31.48 -24.96 6.12
CA HIS A 333 -30.62 -23.79 5.95
C HIS A 333 -31.04 -22.64 6.88
N ILE A 334 -30.12 -22.15 7.70
CA ILE A 334 -30.38 -21.19 8.78
C ILE A 334 -29.53 -19.92 8.59
N ASN A 335 -30.17 -18.76 8.63
CA ASN A 335 -29.48 -17.46 8.64
C ASN A 335 -29.45 -16.91 10.08
N LEU A 336 -28.25 -16.69 10.62
CA LEU A 336 -28.03 -16.13 11.95
C LEU A 336 -27.53 -14.68 11.85
N LEU A 337 -27.92 -13.83 12.81
CA LEU A 337 -27.38 -12.48 12.98
C LEU A 337 -26.51 -12.44 14.24
N LEU A 338 -25.23 -12.11 14.08
CA LEU A 338 -24.30 -11.91 15.19
C LEU A 338 -24.39 -10.47 15.71
N LEU A 339 -24.57 -10.35 17.03
CA LEU A 339 -24.51 -9.09 17.77
C LEU A 339 -23.26 -9.08 18.65
N THR A 340 -22.64 -7.91 18.83
CA THR A 340 -21.58 -7.66 19.83
C THR A 340 -21.95 -6.45 20.70
N ASN A 341 -21.34 -6.31 21.87
CA ASN A 341 -21.68 -5.23 22.80
C ASN A 341 -21.29 -3.83 22.27
N ASP A 342 -20.34 -3.77 21.35
CA ASP A 342 -19.77 -2.53 20.77
C ASP A 342 -20.77 -1.76 19.87
N ASN A 343 -22.00 -2.28 19.69
CA ASN A 343 -23.05 -1.71 18.85
C ASN A 343 -24.00 -0.76 19.61
N LEU A 344 -23.66 -0.32 20.83
CA LEU A 344 -24.57 0.48 21.67
C LEU A 344 -24.06 1.88 22.04
N ASP A 345 -22.74 2.10 22.16
CA ASP A 345 -22.19 3.39 22.59
C ASP A 345 -21.59 4.18 21.41
N GLY A 346 -22.34 5.19 20.95
CA GLY A 346 -21.81 6.24 20.08
C GLY A 346 -21.25 7.37 20.94
N GLY A 347 -19.92 7.45 21.07
CA GLY A 347 -19.22 8.51 21.79
C GLY A 347 -18.30 9.31 20.86
N ASP A 348 -18.32 10.63 21.01
CA ASP A 348 -17.37 11.54 20.37
C ASP A 348 -15.95 11.35 20.93
N VAL A 349 -14.95 11.80 20.19
CA VAL A 349 -13.53 11.73 20.58
C VAL A 349 -12.90 13.11 20.43
N ASP A 350 -12.25 13.58 21.50
CA ASP A 350 -11.58 14.87 21.57
C ASP A 350 -10.39 15.00 20.60
N LYS A 351 -10.02 16.25 20.31
CA LYS A 351 -8.85 16.61 19.50
C LYS A 351 -7.66 16.97 20.38
N SER A 352 -6.52 16.33 20.15
CA SER A 352 -5.19 16.89 20.47
C SER A 352 -4.60 17.49 19.20
N ASP A 353 -4.02 18.69 19.31
CA ASP A 353 -4.00 19.64 18.20
C ASP A 353 -2.60 20.32 18.03
N GLU A 354 -1.54 19.53 17.87
CA GLU A 354 -0.17 20.00 17.65
C GLU A 354 0.33 19.63 16.24
N GLY A 355 0.21 20.60 15.32
CA GLY A 355 0.74 20.57 13.96
C GLY A 355 1.10 22.02 13.54
N PRO A 356 1.93 22.23 12.51
CA PRO A 356 2.41 23.58 12.16
C PRO A 356 1.26 24.52 11.79
N GLU A 357 1.31 25.77 12.27
CA GLU A 357 0.24 26.75 12.09
C GLU A 357 -0.06 27.02 10.61
N ALA A 358 0.99 27.08 9.77
CA ALA A 358 0.86 27.21 8.32
C ALA A 358 0.07 26.05 7.67
N SER A 359 0.30 24.80 8.10
CA SER A 359 -0.44 23.63 7.59
C SER A 359 -1.92 23.68 8.00
N LYS A 360 -2.21 24.12 9.22
CA LYS A 360 -3.59 24.31 9.70
C LYS A 360 -4.29 25.43 8.94
N TRP A 361 -3.61 26.55 8.69
CA TRP A 361 -4.12 27.64 7.84
C TRP A 361 -4.42 27.15 6.43
N PHE A 362 -3.49 26.42 5.81
CA PHE A 362 -3.66 25.85 4.47
C PHE A 362 -4.85 24.90 4.38
N ALA A 363 -5.01 23.99 5.34
CA ALA A 363 -6.18 23.11 5.42
C ALA A 363 -7.50 23.88 5.64
N GLY A 364 -7.44 25.02 6.34
CA GLY A 364 -8.55 25.96 6.47
C GLY A 364 -8.92 26.65 5.15
N GLN A 365 -7.95 27.12 4.38
CA GLN A 365 -8.22 27.75 3.07
C GLN A 365 -8.75 26.76 2.04
N LEU A 366 -8.24 25.52 2.03
CA LEU A 366 -8.81 24.45 1.20
C LEU A 366 -10.31 24.21 1.50
N ARG A 367 -10.71 24.32 2.78
CA ARG A 367 -12.12 24.22 3.19
C ARG A 367 -12.95 25.44 2.78
N ASN A 368 -12.36 26.63 2.70
CA ASN A 368 -13.03 27.83 2.19
C ASN A 368 -13.26 27.74 0.68
N ILE A 369 -12.25 27.29 -0.07
CA ILE A 369 -12.33 27.04 -1.52
C ILE A 369 -13.37 25.96 -1.83
N GLU A 370 -13.40 24.88 -1.04
CA GLU A 370 -14.39 23.80 -1.22
C GLU A 370 -15.83 24.32 -1.08
N LYS A 371 -16.13 25.12 -0.04
CA LYS A 371 -17.45 25.74 0.12
C LYS A 371 -17.83 26.61 -1.08
N GLN A 372 -16.94 27.51 -1.51
CA GLN A 372 -17.19 28.40 -2.65
C GLN A 372 -17.54 27.60 -3.93
N ILE A 373 -16.81 26.50 -4.19
CA ILE A 373 -17.07 25.62 -5.33
C ILE A 373 -18.35 24.79 -5.13
N SER A 374 -18.69 24.43 -3.89
CA SER A 374 -19.94 23.73 -3.53
C SER A 374 -21.17 24.61 -3.76
N ASP A 375 -21.10 25.89 -3.35
CA ASP A 375 -22.14 26.88 -3.54
C ASP A 375 -22.37 27.19 -5.04
N LEU A 376 -21.30 27.21 -5.85
CA LEU A 376 -21.41 27.29 -7.32
C LEU A 376 -22.10 26.05 -7.92
N TYR A 377 -21.72 24.83 -7.51
CA TYR A 377 -22.36 23.60 -7.99
C TYR A 377 -23.79 23.39 -7.46
N ALA A 378 -24.18 24.06 -6.38
CA ALA A 378 -25.55 24.06 -5.85
C ALA A 378 -26.49 24.98 -6.66
N ASN A 379 -25.96 25.97 -7.38
CA ASN A 379 -26.71 27.00 -8.09
C ASN A 379 -26.40 26.99 -9.61
N PRO A 380 -26.74 25.91 -10.35
CA PRO A 380 -26.46 25.82 -11.78
C PRO A 380 -27.21 26.90 -12.57
N LEU A 381 -26.48 27.59 -13.45
CA LEU A 381 -27.04 28.64 -14.31
C LEU A 381 -27.86 28.01 -15.46
N PRO A 382 -29.10 28.45 -15.70
CA PRO A 382 -29.91 27.96 -16.81
C PRO A 382 -29.31 28.43 -18.15
N MET A 383 -29.47 27.62 -19.19
CA MET A 383 -29.12 28.00 -20.57
C MET A 383 -29.88 29.28 -20.99
N PRO A 384 -29.21 30.34 -21.46
CA PRO A 384 -29.85 31.50 -22.07
C PRO A 384 -30.64 31.12 -23.34
N VAL A 385 -31.45 32.06 -23.83
CA VAL A 385 -32.07 31.91 -25.15
C VAL A 385 -30.97 31.93 -26.22
N LEU A 386 -30.90 30.87 -27.02
CA LEU A 386 -29.94 30.73 -28.12
C LEU A 386 -30.03 31.91 -29.09
N SER A 387 -28.88 32.43 -29.51
CA SER A 387 -28.81 33.39 -30.62
C SER A 387 -29.25 32.74 -31.94
N GLN A 388 -29.65 33.55 -32.91
CA GLN A 388 -30.17 33.06 -34.20
C GLN A 388 -29.14 32.20 -34.96
N THR A 389 -27.85 32.50 -34.84
CA THR A 389 -26.74 31.72 -35.41
C THR A 389 -26.56 30.37 -34.73
N GLU A 390 -26.59 30.32 -33.40
CA GLU A 390 -26.55 29.05 -32.64
C GLU A 390 -27.79 28.19 -32.90
N LEU A 391 -28.96 28.80 -33.10
CA LEU A 391 -30.21 28.11 -33.42
C LEU A 391 -30.14 27.44 -34.80
N ILE A 392 -29.60 28.14 -35.81
CA ILE A 392 -29.35 27.57 -37.15
C ILE A 392 -28.33 26.44 -37.05
N GLY A 393 -27.17 26.66 -36.41
CA GLY A 393 -26.14 25.64 -36.21
C GLY A 393 -26.63 24.42 -35.41
N TYR A 394 -27.56 24.61 -34.48
CA TYR A 394 -28.26 23.51 -33.81
C TYR A 394 -29.07 22.68 -34.79
N TYR A 395 -29.93 23.29 -35.63
CA TYR A 395 -30.77 22.54 -36.56
C TYR A 395 -29.96 21.84 -37.65
N ASP A 396 -29.05 22.55 -38.31
CA ASP A 396 -28.27 22.03 -39.45
C ASP A 396 -27.28 20.93 -39.08
N SER A 397 -26.76 20.93 -37.84
CA SER A 397 -25.79 19.92 -37.41
C SER A 397 -26.39 18.52 -37.35
N LYS A 398 -25.71 17.57 -38.01
CA LYS A 398 -26.05 16.14 -38.05
C LYS A 398 -25.20 15.30 -37.10
N THR A 399 -24.31 15.90 -36.31
CA THR A 399 -23.37 15.19 -35.43
C THR A 399 -23.45 15.68 -33.99
N CYS A 400 -23.31 14.77 -33.04
CA CYS A 400 -23.21 15.10 -31.62
C CYS A 400 -21.83 15.66 -31.33
N HIS A 401 -21.74 16.84 -30.72
CA HIS A 401 -20.46 17.47 -30.43
C HIS A 401 -19.62 16.69 -29.39
N ILE A 402 -20.27 15.94 -28.48
CA ILE A 402 -19.63 15.12 -27.42
C ILE A 402 -18.96 13.88 -28.02
N CYS A 403 -19.72 13.01 -28.69
CA CYS A 403 -19.23 11.71 -29.16
C CYS A 403 -18.79 11.69 -30.63
N LYS A 404 -18.99 12.80 -31.36
CA LYS A 404 -18.69 13.01 -32.79
C LYS A 404 -19.39 12.05 -33.77
N LYS A 405 -20.32 11.22 -33.30
CA LYS A 405 -21.17 10.34 -34.13
C LYS A 405 -22.40 11.09 -34.67
N LEU A 406 -23.04 10.51 -35.68
CA LEU A 406 -24.29 11.00 -36.24
C LEU A 406 -25.41 11.04 -35.19
N LEU A 407 -26.23 12.09 -35.26
CA LEU A 407 -27.49 12.23 -34.54
C LEU A 407 -28.57 11.44 -35.29
N ASN A 408 -28.57 10.12 -35.08
CA ASN A 408 -29.67 9.23 -35.43
C ASN A 408 -30.90 9.53 -34.54
N ASP A 409 -32.00 8.80 -34.71
CA ASP A 409 -33.35 9.10 -34.17
C ASP A 409 -33.53 9.17 -32.63
N ASP A 410 -32.44 9.13 -31.86
CA ASP A 410 -32.41 9.61 -30.48
C ASP A 410 -32.90 11.07 -30.39
N ALA A 411 -33.52 11.43 -29.27
CA ALA A 411 -33.88 12.83 -29.01
C ALA A 411 -32.64 13.73 -29.03
N LYS A 412 -32.54 14.56 -30.06
CA LYS A 412 -31.53 15.62 -30.22
C LYS A 412 -31.78 16.70 -29.16
N VAL A 413 -30.82 16.87 -28.24
CA VAL A 413 -30.88 17.83 -27.13
C VAL A 413 -29.82 18.93 -27.27
N ARG A 414 -29.97 19.99 -26.47
CA ARG A 414 -29.08 21.15 -26.40
C ARG A 414 -28.24 21.04 -25.14
N ASP A 415 -26.94 20.79 -25.27
CA ASP A 415 -26.03 20.78 -24.13
C ASP A 415 -25.55 22.19 -23.79
N HIS A 416 -25.32 22.46 -22.50
CA HIS A 416 -24.82 23.72 -22.01
C HIS A 416 -23.97 23.54 -20.76
N CYS A 417 -23.07 24.49 -20.51
CA CYS A 417 -22.24 24.49 -19.31
C CYS A 417 -23.03 25.03 -18.11
N HIS A 418 -23.42 24.16 -17.18
CA HIS A 418 -24.17 24.54 -15.97
C HIS A 418 -23.47 25.61 -15.09
N LEU A 419 -22.15 25.76 -15.21
CA LEU A 419 -21.37 26.78 -14.49
C LEU A 419 -21.34 28.16 -15.17
N THR A 420 -21.73 28.26 -16.45
CA THR A 420 -21.65 29.52 -17.22
C THR A 420 -22.89 29.84 -18.06
N GLY A 421 -23.89 28.96 -18.06
CA GLY A 421 -25.07 29.00 -18.94
C GLY A 421 -24.77 28.74 -20.43
N LYS A 422 -23.53 28.91 -20.89
CA LYS A 422 -23.17 28.89 -22.32
C LYS A 422 -23.52 27.56 -22.99
N TYR A 423 -24.22 27.64 -24.11
CA TYR A 423 -24.49 26.53 -25.02
C TYR A 423 -23.18 25.92 -25.54
N ARG A 424 -23.12 24.59 -25.59
CA ARG A 424 -21.94 23.82 -26.02
C ARG A 424 -22.15 23.19 -27.40
N GLY A 425 -23.36 22.69 -27.68
CA GLY A 425 -23.70 22.10 -28.96
C GLY A 425 -24.89 21.13 -28.90
N PRO A 426 -25.26 20.52 -30.05
CA PRO A 426 -26.26 19.47 -30.10
C PRO A 426 -25.67 18.14 -29.61
N ALA A 427 -26.49 17.33 -28.95
CA ALA A 427 -26.09 16.01 -28.45
C ALA A 427 -27.22 14.98 -28.52
N HIS A 428 -26.86 13.69 -28.47
CA HIS A 428 -27.79 12.64 -28.09
C HIS A 428 -28.20 12.83 -26.62
N ALA A 429 -29.47 12.60 -26.27
CA ALA A 429 -29.93 12.66 -24.87
C ALA A 429 -29.08 11.79 -23.93
N THR A 430 -28.68 10.60 -24.36
CA THR A 430 -27.80 9.69 -23.63
C THR A 430 -26.40 10.26 -23.40
N CYS A 431 -25.77 10.87 -24.42
CA CYS A 431 -24.49 11.54 -24.27
C CYS A 431 -24.60 12.73 -23.30
N ASN A 432 -25.67 13.52 -23.38
CA ASN A 432 -25.89 14.69 -22.52
C ASN A 432 -26.04 14.30 -21.03
N LEU A 433 -26.72 13.19 -20.73
CA LEU A 433 -26.88 12.70 -19.34
C LEU A 433 -25.58 12.14 -18.74
N ASN A 434 -24.71 11.58 -19.59
CA ASN A 434 -23.41 11.04 -19.20
C ASN A 434 -22.29 12.09 -19.15
N TYR A 435 -22.47 13.25 -19.80
CA TYR A 435 -21.48 14.32 -19.86
C TYR A 435 -21.56 15.24 -18.64
N GLN A 436 -21.03 14.74 -17.51
CA GLN A 436 -21.12 15.40 -16.21
C GLN A 436 -19.84 16.18 -15.88
N ASP A 437 -20.02 17.40 -15.36
CA ASP A 437 -18.90 18.27 -14.96
C ASP A 437 -18.11 17.67 -13.78
N SER A 438 -16.78 17.76 -13.83
CA SER A 438 -15.88 17.11 -12.87
C SER A 438 -15.88 17.80 -11.50
N LYS A 439 -16.22 17.05 -10.45
CA LYS A 439 -16.31 17.54 -9.05
C LYS A 439 -15.01 17.29 -8.28
N ILE A 440 -13.89 17.36 -8.99
CA ILE A 440 -12.54 17.16 -8.47
C ILE A 440 -11.79 18.48 -8.57
N VAL A 441 -11.31 18.98 -7.45
CA VAL A 441 -10.44 20.17 -7.38
C VAL A 441 -8.99 19.70 -7.36
N PRO A 442 -8.22 19.89 -8.44
CA PRO A 442 -6.80 19.54 -8.45
C PRO A 442 -6.01 20.58 -7.66
N VAL A 443 -5.16 20.12 -6.74
CA VAL A 443 -4.18 20.94 -6.01
C VAL A 443 -2.80 20.46 -6.45
N VAL A 444 -2.07 21.33 -7.16
CA VAL A 444 -0.84 20.95 -7.86
C VAL A 444 0.39 21.37 -7.06
N PHE A 445 1.26 20.41 -6.78
CA PHE A 445 2.56 20.61 -6.16
C PHE A 445 3.65 20.06 -7.10
N HIS A 446 4.88 20.57 -7.00
CA HIS A 446 6.02 20.05 -7.77
C HIS A 446 6.89 19.17 -6.86
N ASN A 447 7.08 17.90 -7.23
CA ASN A 447 7.81 16.88 -6.45
C ASN A 447 7.15 16.50 -5.10
N LEU A 448 5.80 16.56 -5.02
CA LEU A 448 5.01 16.23 -3.82
C LEU A 448 5.30 14.82 -3.25
N SER A 449 5.70 13.87 -4.10
CA SER A 449 5.86 12.46 -3.71
C SER A 449 7.11 12.15 -2.85
N GLY A 450 7.72 13.19 -2.27
CA GLY A 450 8.72 13.15 -1.20
C GLY A 450 8.12 13.18 0.22
N TYR A 451 8.80 13.85 1.15
CA TYR A 451 8.44 13.86 2.58
C TYR A 451 7.27 14.79 2.93
N ASP A 452 7.08 15.88 2.19
CA ASP A 452 6.17 16.97 2.57
C ASP A 452 4.69 16.53 2.59
N ALA A 453 4.35 15.53 1.78
CA ALA A 453 3.02 14.92 1.75
C ALA A 453 2.58 14.36 3.12
N HIS A 454 3.49 13.86 3.97
CA HIS A 454 3.12 13.26 5.26
C HIS A 454 2.54 14.29 6.23
N PHE A 455 3.10 15.50 6.25
CA PHE A 455 2.59 16.61 7.06
C PHE A 455 1.24 17.10 6.51
N ILE A 456 1.17 17.39 5.21
CA ILE A 456 -0.06 17.88 4.57
C ILE A 456 -1.22 16.89 4.74
N ILE A 457 -0.98 15.58 4.58
CA ILE A 457 -2.01 14.54 4.79
C ILE A 457 -2.48 14.52 6.26
N THR A 458 -1.59 14.71 7.23
CA THR A 458 -1.94 14.74 8.66
C THR A 458 -2.90 15.89 8.97
N ASP A 459 -2.55 17.12 8.57
CA ASP A 459 -3.37 18.29 8.88
C ASP A 459 -4.68 18.32 8.08
N VAL A 460 -4.66 17.92 6.80
CA VAL A 460 -5.87 17.78 5.96
C VAL A 460 -6.76 16.60 6.40
N SER A 461 -6.21 15.59 7.09
CA SER A 461 -7.00 14.56 7.78
C SER A 461 -7.81 15.18 8.92
N ASN A 462 -7.15 15.97 9.78
CA ASN A 462 -7.66 16.37 11.09
C ASN A 462 -8.49 17.68 11.08
N HIS A 463 -8.25 18.58 10.12
CA HIS A 463 -8.88 19.90 10.08
C HIS A 463 -10.39 19.86 9.74
N PHE A 464 -10.82 18.93 8.89
CA PHE A 464 -12.24 18.75 8.54
C PHE A 464 -12.58 17.28 8.22
N PRO A 465 -13.81 16.81 8.52
CA PRO A 465 -14.17 15.40 8.39
C PRO A 465 -14.26 14.94 6.92
N GLY A 466 -14.07 13.63 6.72
CA GLY A 466 -14.13 12.97 5.43
C GLY A 466 -12.89 12.11 5.12
N GLN A 467 -13.09 11.06 4.33
CA GLN A 467 -12.11 10.03 3.99
C GLN A 467 -10.94 10.59 3.16
N ILE A 468 -9.75 9.99 3.32
CA ILE A 468 -8.61 10.19 2.42
C ILE A 468 -8.31 8.87 1.69
N ASP A 469 -8.33 8.91 0.35
CA ASP A 469 -7.82 7.84 -0.49
C ASP A 469 -6.37 8.12 -0.88
N LEU A 470 -5.56 7.06 -0.97
CA LEU A 470 -4.14 7.13 -1.30
C LEU A 470 -3.81 6.31 -2.55
N LEU A 471 -2.87 6.80 -3.34
CA LEU A 471 -2.20 6.04 -4.39
C LEU A 471 -0.71 5.87 -4.02
N PRO A 472 -0.35 4.86 -3.22
CA PRO A 472 1.02 4.64 -2.77
C PRO A 472 1.92 4.02 -3.85
N LEU A 473 3.22 4.33 -3.79
CA LEU A 473 4.30 3.53 -4.40
C LEU A 473 4.99 2.69 -3.32
N THR A 474 5.28 3.31 -2.18
CA THR A 474 5.79 2.67 -0.96
C THR A 474 5.02 3.19 0.25
N LYS A 475 5.41 2.82 1.47
CA LYS A 475 4.87 3.45 2.68
C LYS A 475 5.24 4.94 2.81
N GLU A 476 6.36 5.34 2.22
CA GLU A 476 7.00 6.64 2.38
C GLU A 476 6.78 7.58 1.19
N LYS A 477 6.40 7.03 0.02
CA LYS A 477 6.17 7.80 -1.21
C LYS A 477 4.78 7.52 -1.78
N TYR A 478 3.95 8.57 -1.83
CA TYR A 478 2.62 8.55 -2.42
C TYR A 478 2.65 9.25 -3.80
N ILE A 479 1.96 8.70 -4.80
CA ILE A 479 1.77 9.35 -6.12
C ILE A 479 0.82 10.54 -5.98
N SER A 480 -0.24 10.34 -5.19
CA SER A 480 -1.33 11.29 -4.97
C SER A 480 -2.15 10.85 -3.75
N PHE A 481 -2.84 11.81 -3.14
CA PHE A 481 -3.91 11.56 -2.19
C PHE A 481 -5.14 12.39 -2.56
N THR A 482 -6.34 11.89 -2.24
CA THR A 482 -7.61 12.56 -2.51
C THR A 482 -8.43 12.61 -1.22
N LYS A 483 -8.71 13.82 -0.74
CA LYS A 483 -9.61 14.08 0.39
C LYS A 483 -11.04 14.22 -0.14
N HIS A 484 -11.93 13.35 0.30
CA HIS A 484 -13.38 13.54 0.16
C HIS A 484 -13.84 14.40 1.34
N VAL A 485 -14.73 15.36 1.09
CA VAL A 485 -15.27 16.23 2.15
C VAL A 485 -16.63 15.72 2.58
N GLU A 486 -16.83 15.53 3.88
CA GLU A 486 -18.10 15.00 4.40
C GLU A 486 -19.28 15.91 4.06
N ASN A 487 -20.42 15.33 3.70
CA ASN A 487 -21.64 15.99 3.20
C ASN A 487 -21.49 16.79 1.89
N SER A 488 -20.31 16.82 1.27
CA SER A 488 -20.08 17.42 -0.04
C SER A 488 -20.02 16.36 -1.16
N LYS A 489 -20.16 16.82 -2.42
CA LYS A 489 -19.87 16.01 -3.62
C LYS A 489 -18.48 16.32 -4.21
N ILE A 490 -17.75 17.27 -3.62
CA ILE A 490 -16.43 17.72 -4.06
C ILE A 490 -15.32 16.85 -3.45
N LYS A 491 -14.27 16.63 -4.24
CA LYS A 491 -13.07 15.87 -3.88
C LYS A 491 -11.84 16.70 -4.15
N ILE A 492 -11.01 16.94 -3.15
CA ILE A 492 -9.75 17.69 -3.27
C ILE A 492 -8.65 16.66 -3.59
N ARG A 493 -8.02 16.77 -4.76
CA ARG A 493 -7.02 15.81 -5.25
C ARG A 493 -5.65 16.47 -5.36
N PHE A 494 -4.69 15.97 -4.61
CA PHE A 494 -3.32 16.48 -4.62
C PHE A 494 -2.52 15.78 -5.72
N LEU A 495 -1.89 16.56 -6.61
CA LEU A 495 -1.16 16.08 -7.78
C LEU A 495 0.32 16.49 -7.70
N ASP A 496 1.19 15.55 -8.05
CA ASP A 496 2.62 15.80 -8.24
C ASP A 496 2.90 16.12 -9.71
N SER A 497 3.10 17.39 -10.05
CA SER A 497 3.37 17.83 -11.43
C SER A 497 4.65 17.21 -12.00
N PHE A 498 5.62 16.84 -11.15
CA PHE A 498 6.86 16.17 -11.58
C PHE A 498 6.60 14.75 -12.12
N ARG A 499 5.45 14.14 -11.80
CA ARG A 499 4.99 12.84 -12.36
C ARG A 499 4.38 12.95 -13.76
N ILE A 500 4.19 14.16 -14.27
CA ILE A 500 3.75 14.44 -15.63
C ILE A 500 4.86 15.18 -16.41
N MET A 501 5.54 16.12 -15.73
CA MET A 501 6.62 16.97 -16.24
C MET A 501 7.92 16.72 -15.45
N PRO A 502 8.69 15.66 -15.75
CA PRO A 502 9.89 15.28 -15.00
C PRO A 502 11.09 16.19 -15.37
N THR A 503 11.05 17.45 -14.95
CA THR A 503 12.04 18.50 -15.22
C THR A 503 11.89 19.58 -14.15
N SER A 504 12.98 20.24 -13.74
CA SER A 504 12.94 21.27 -12.69
C SER A 504 12.12 22.50 -13.09
N LEU A 505 11.48 23.13 -12.11
CA LEU A 505 10.66 24.33 -12.31
C LEU A 505 11.42 25.47 -13.02
N GLU A 506 12.70 25.73 -12.69
CA GLU A 506 13.51 26.74 -13.39
C GLU A 506 13.58 26.45 -14.91
N LYS A 507 13.87 25.20 -15.28
CA LYS A 507 14.00 24.78 -16.68
C LYS A 507 12.64 24.80 -17.40
N LEU A 508 11.54 24.48 -16.71
CA LEU A 508 10.19 24.62 -17.26
C LEU A 508 9.80 26.10 -17.45
N ALA A 509 10.03 26.95 -16.45
CA ALA A 509 9.78 28.40 -16.52
C ALA A 509 10.58 29.05 -17.66
N SER A 510 11.85 28.69 -17.85
CA SER A 510 12.67 29.17 -18.98
C SER A 510 12.14 28.87 -20.39
N TYR A 511 11.09 28.05 -20.52
CA TYR A 511 10.41 27.75 -21.78
C TYR A 511 9.06 28.48 -21.94
N LEU A 512 8.58 29.19 -20.92
CA LEU A 512 7.38 30.02 -21.00
C LEU A 512 7.60 31.24 -21.89
N GLN A 513 6.57 31.54 -22.68
CA GLN A 513 6.46 32.75 -23.52
C GLN A 513 5.35 33.69 -23.01
N ASP A 514 4.43 33.18 -22.20
CA ASP A 514 3.41 33.94 -21.48
C ASP A 514 3.54 33.62 -19.99
N TYR A 515 3.23 34.62 -19.17
CA TYR A 515 3.34 34.65 -17.71
C TYR A 515 2.06 35.31 -17.15
N SER A 516 0.92 34.86 -17.67
CA SER A 516 -0.40 35.49 -17.51
C SER A 516 -0.83 35.67 -16.05
N ILE A 517 -0.47 34.73 -15.18
CA ILE A 517 -0.82 34.74 -13.76
C ILE A 517 0.17 35.60 -12.99
N VAL A 518 1.47 35.47 -13.24
CA VAL A 518 2.53 36.35 -12.67
C VAL A 518 2.26 37.82 -13.02
N ASN A 519 1.98 38.14 -14.28
CA ASN A 519 1.65 39.50 -14.76
C ASN A 519 0.41 40.08 -14.08
N LYS A 520 -0.56 39.24 -13.71
CA LYS A 520 -1.81 39.65 -13.06
C LYS A 520 -1.66 39.83 -11.55
N GLU A 521 -0.89 38.97 -10.89
CA GLU A 521 -0.63 39.01 -9.44
C GLU A 521 0.43 40.05 -9.03
N PHE A 522 1.18 40.56 -9.99
CA PHE A 522 2.13 41.67 -9.83
C PHE A 522 1.79 42.86 -10.74
N SER A 523 0.49 43.12 -10.97
CA SER A 523 -0.01 44.25 -11.79
C SER A 523 0.54 45.62 -11.40
N ASP A 524 0.94 45.75 -10.13
CA ASP A 524 1.38 46.99 -9.51
C ASP A 524 2.90 47.22 -9.66
N LEU A 525 3.62 46.22 -10.19
CA LEU A 525 5.05 46.31 -10.49
C LEU A 525 5.30 46.72 -11.95
N SER A 526 6.44 47.37 -12.18
CA SER A 526 6.90 47.68 -13.54
C SER A 526 7.25 46.41 -14.33
N THR A 527 7.09 46.43 -15.65
CA THR A 527 7.49 45.32 -16.54
C THR A 527 8.96 44.92 -16.34
N THR A 528 9.84 45.87 -15.99
CA THR A 528 11.25 45.62 -15.62
C THR A 528 11.42 44.83 -14.33
N GLN A 529 10.57 45.04 -13.32
CA GLN A 529 10.56 44.24 -12.09
C GLN A 529 9.95 42.85 -12.35
N ILE A 530 8.84 42.77 -13.08
CA ILE A 530 8.20 41.48 -13.42
C ILE A 530 9.16 40.59 -14.23
N ASN A 531 9.94 41.16 -15.15
CA ASN A 531 10.99 40.45 -15.90
C ASN A 531 12.15 39.90 -15.05
N LEU A 532 12.28 40.29 -13.77
CA LEU A 532 13.17 39.61 -12.82
C LEU A 532 12.50 38.39 -12.18
N LEU A 533 11.17 38.44 -11.98
CA LEU A 533 10.37 37.39 -11.35
C LEU A 533 9.93 36.27 -12.31
N THR A 534 10.12 36.43 -13.63
CA THR A 534 9.91 35.35 -14.61
C THR A 534 10.96 34.24 -14.50
N ARG A 535 12.11 34.51 -13.86
CA ARG A 535 13.09 33.49 -13.48
C ARG A 535 12.79 32.98 -12.07
N LYS A 536 12.98 31.68 -11.84
CA LYS A 536 13.09 31.14 -10.47
C LYS A 536 14.27 31.81 -9.76
N GLY A 537 14.01 32.41 -8.59
CA GLY A 537 15.03 33.04 -7.75
C GLY A 537 15.91 32.03 -7.01
N VAL A 538 16.65 32.53 -6.02
CA VAL A 538 17.49 31.75 -5.09
C VAL A 538 17.16 32.13 -3.64
N LEU A 539 17.47 31.24 -2.69
CA LEU A 539 17.23 31.47 -1.26
C LEU A 539 18.33 30.77 -0.44
N PRO A 540 18.88 31.38 0.62
CA PRO A 540 19.92 30.76 1.45
C PRO A 540 19.26 29.86 2.51
N TYR A 541 18.79 28.69 2.09
CA TYR A 541 18.01 27.76 2.92
C TYR A 541 18.70 27.40 4.25
N GLU A 542 20.01 27.10 4.20
CA GLU A 542 20.80 26.74 5.37
C GLU A 542 21.06 27.92 6.33
N TYR A 543 20.96 29.17 5.85
CA TYR A 543 21.10 30.38 6.68
C TYR A 543 19.83 30.72 7.47
N ILE A 544 18.66 30.59 6.81
CA ILE A 544 17.34 30.94 7.35
C ILE A 544 16.92 29.87 8.37
N SER A 545 17.44 30.03 9.59
CA SER A 545 17.38 29.04 10.67
C SER A 545 16.61 29.52 11.92
N SER A 546 16.26 30.81 12.00
CA SER A 546 15.36 31.37 13.01
C SER A 546 14.53 32.53 12.44
N TRP A 547 13.46 32.91 13.13
CA TRP A 547 12.65 34.10 12.76
C TRP A 547 13.45 35.40 12.81
N GLU A 548 14.43 35.50 13.72
CA GLU A 548 15.33 36.66 13.85
C GLU A 548 16.14 36.88 12.57
N LYS A 549 16.45 35.80 11.82
CA LYS A 549 17.11 35.90 10.50
C LYS A 549 16.23 36.49 9.42
N LEU A 550 14.91 36.37 9.53
CA LEU A 550 13.98 36.99 8.58
C LEU A 550 13.83 38.50 8.83
N GLU A 551 14.12 38.98 10.05
CA GLU A 551 14.15 40.41 10.38
C GLU A 551 15.43 41.13 9.90
N GLU A 552 16.43 40.42 9.37
CA GLU A 552 17.68 41.04 8.89
C GLU A 552 17.42 41.94 7.67
N CYS A 553 17.76 43.23 7.82
CA CYS A 553 17.53 44.26 6.81
C CYS A 553 18.60 44.29 5.70
N LYS A 554 19.21 43.14 5.39
CA LYS A 554 20.18 42.98 4.30
C LYS A 554 20.04 41.60 3.66
N LEU A 555 20.48 41.47 2.42
CA LEU A 555 20.72 40.16 1.80
C LEU A 555 21.91 39.49 2.51
N SER A 556 21.83 38.17 2.69
CA SER A 556 22.94 37.33 3.20
C SER A 556 24.16 37.39 2.27
N GLU A 557 25.35 37.09 2.77
CA GLU A 557 26.57 37.09 1.95
C GLU A 557 26.59 35.88 0.99
N LYS A 558 27.45 35.87 -0.04
CA LYS A 558 27.47 34.81 -1.06
C LYS A 558 27.74 33.43 -0.46
N GLU A 559 28.56 33.38 0.60
CA GLU A 559 28.92 32.19 1.36
C GLU A 559 27.72 31.57 2.10
N ASP A 560 26.73 32.38 2.49
CA ASP A 560 25.53 31.93 3.21
C ASP A 560 24.55 31.15 2.31
N PHE A 561 24.73 31.19 0.98
CA PHE A 561 23.98 30.41 -0.01
C PHE A 561 24.63 29.04 -0.33
N PHE A 562 25.53 28.53 0.52
CA PHE A 562 26.13 27.21 0.34
C PHE A 562 25.12 26.09 0.66
N SER A 563 24.81 25.23 -0.32
CA SER A 563 23.86 24.13 -0.12
C SER A 563 24.54 22.82 0.24
N ILE A 564 24.20 22.29 1.42
CA ILE A 564 24.70 21.02 1.96
C ILE A 564 24.17 19.82 1.14
N LEU A 565 22.99 19.95 0.55
CA LEU A 565 22.36 18.90 -0.28
C LEU A 565 23.13 18.61 -1.58
N ASN A 566 23.84 19.61 -2.11
CA ASN A 566 24.55 19.53 -3.39
C ASN A 566 26.08 19.70 -3.25
N ASP A 567 26.59 19.94 -2.03
CA ASP A 567 27.99 20.28 -1.71
C ASP A 567 28.52 21.45 -2.56
N SER A 568 27.69 22.48 -2.77
CA SER A 568 27.91 23.52 -3.79
C SER A 568 27.54 24.92 -3.31
N SER A 569 28.40 25.90 -3.62
CA SER A 569 28.10 27.32 -3.49
C SER A 569 27.29 27.86 -4.68
N ILE A 570 26.61 29.00 -4.47
CA ILE A 570 25.87 29.72 -5.51
C ILE A 570 26.77 30.27 -6.62
N SER A 571 26.29 30.28 -7.87
CA SER A 571 27.01 30.91 -8.98
C SER A 571 26.97 32.44 -8.88
N ASP A 572 28.00 33.12 -9.38
CA ASP A 572 28.09 34.59 -9.36
C ASP A 572 26.85 35.24 -10.00
N ARG A 573 26.41 34.71 -11.16
CA ARG A 573 25.23 35.17 -11.89
C ARG A 573 23.93 35.07 -11.08
N ASP A 574 23.81 34.07 -10.21
CA ASP A 574 22.60 33.84 -9.42
C ASP A 574 22.58 34.72 -8.16
N TYR A 575 23.75 34.97 -7.58
CA TYR A 575 23.91 35.95 -6.49
C TYR A 575 23.74 37.40 -6.99
N GLU A 576 24.31 37.75 -8.15
CA GLU A 576 24.02 39.01 -8.85
C GLU A 576 22.51 39.16 -9.11
N HIS A 577 21.84 38.09 -9.54
CA HIS A 577 20.38 38.12 -9.74
C HIS A 577 19.62 38.36 -8.43
N ALA A 578 20.02 37.75 -7.31
CA ALA A 578 19.45 38.02 -5.99
C ALA A 578 19.61 39.49 -5.56
N GLN A 579 20.80 40.06 -5.75
CA GLN A 579 21.08 41.48 -5.48
C GLN A 579 20.25 42.42 -6.36
N ASN A 580 20.07 42.09 -7.64
CA ASN A 580 19.21 42.84 -8.55
C ASN A 580 17.73 42.77 -8.14
N VAL A 581 17.23 41.60 -7.71
CA VAL A 581 15.86 41.44 -7.19
C VAL A 581 15.66 42.28 -5.93
N TRP A 582 16.56 42.16 -4.94
CA TRP A 582 16.51 42.91 -3.68
C TRP A 582 16.44 44.43 -3.90
N SER A 583 17.36 44.96 -4.71
CA SER A 583 17.46 46.40 -4.98
C SER A 583 16.34 46.93 -5.88
N THR A 584 15.97 46.22 -6.94
CA THR A 584 14.97 46.71 -7.92
C THR A 584 13.54 46.63 -7.40
N ILE A 585 13.26 45.73 -6.46
CA ILE A 585 11.93 45.59 -5.81
C ILE A 585 11.88 46.36 -4.47
N ASN A 586 13.00 46.97 -4.04
CA ASN A 586 13.13 47.75 -2.80
C ASN A 586 12.75 46.93 -1.55
N ILE A 587 13.28 45.72 -1.46
CA ILE A 587 13.04 44.78 -0.37
C ILE A 587 13.77 45.26 0.89
N GLN A 588 13.07 45.28 2.02
CA GLN A 588 13.57 45.81 3.30
C GLN A 588 14.09 44.71 4.24
N THR A 589 13.58 43.48 4.15
CA THR A 589 13.92 42.37 5.06
C THR A 589 14.08 41.03 4.35
N LEU A 590 14.85 40.11 4.95
CA LEU A 590 14.99 38.74 4.42
C LEU A 590 13.66 37.95 4.48
N GLY A 591 12.74 38.34 5.37
CA GLY A 591 11.34 37.89 5.39
C GLY A 591 10.58 38.24 4.12
N GLU A 592 10.56 39.53 3.74
CA GLU A 592 9.96 39.98 2.48
C GLU A 592 10.59 39.30 1.26
N TYR A 593 11.91 39.07 1.29
CA TYR A 593 12.61 38.31 0.24
C TYR A 593 12.12 36.85 0.16
N SER A 594 11.94 36.18 1.30
CA SER A 594 11.44 34.80 1.38
C SER A 594 9.97 34.68 0.95
N ASP A 595 9.11 35.61 1.36
CA ASP A 595 7.70 35.65 0.94
C ASP A 595 7.57 35.87 -0.57
N LEU A 596 8.37 36.80 -1.13
CA LEU A 596 8.44 37.02 -2.57
C LEU A 596 8.97 35.79 -3.31
N TYR A 597 10.00 35.12 -2.78
CA TYR A 597 10.52 33.87 -3.31
C TYR A 597 9.42 32.79 -3.40
N MET A 598 8.73 32.55 -2.28
CA MET A 598 7.68 31.53 -2.23
C MET A 598 6.46 31.88 -3.09
N LYS A 599 6.01 33.15 -3.12
CA LYS A 599 4.93 33.59 -4.02
C LYS A 599 5.34 33.39 -5.49
N THR A 600 6.57 33.77 -5.85
CA THR A 600 7.06 33.65 -7.23
C THR A 600 7.14 32.20 -7.68
N ASP A 601 7.66 31.28 -6.85
CA ASP A 601 7.77 29.86 -7.20
C ASP A 601 6.39 29.19 -7.43
N VAL A 602 5.38 29.57 -6.62
CA VAL A 602 3.99 29.08 -6.78
C VAL A 602 3.35 29.64 -8.05
N LEU A 603 3.55 30.92 -8.37
CA LEU A 603 2.98 31.54 -9.57
C LEU A 603 3.64 31.04 -10.86
N LEU A 604 4.96 30.85 -10.86
CA LEU A 604 5.67 30.21 -11.97
C LEU A 604 5.18 28.78 -12.21
N LEU A 605 4.93 28.01 -11.15
CA LEU A 605 4.34 26.67 -11.27
C LEU A 605 2.92 26.73 -11.88
N ALA A 606 2.14 27.75 -11.54
CA ALA A 606 0.80 27.95 -12.09
C ALA A 606 0.84 28.27 -13.61
N ASP A 607 1.60 29.27 -14.04
CA ASP A 607 1.74 29.61 -15.48
C ASP A 607 2.35 28.44 -16.27
N VAL A 608 3.36 27.73 -15.72
CA VAL A 608 3.92 26.50 -16.33
C VAL A 608 2.84 25.44 -16.53
N PHE A 609 1.98 25.21 -15.53
CA PHE A 609 0.98 24.15 -15.59
C PHE A 609 -0.21 24.52 -16.48
N GLU A 610 -0.69 25.77 -16.47
CA GLU A 610 -1.78 26.21 -17.35
C GLU A 610 -1.35 26.19 -18.84
N ASN A 611 -0.16 26.71 -19.18
CA ASN A 611 0.38 26.58 -20.54
C ASN A 611 0.53 25.10 -20.97
N PHE A 612 0.92 24.21 -20.04
CA PHE A 612 0.98 22.78 -20.32
C PHE A 612 -0.41 22.13 -20.48
N ARG A 613 -1.43 22.59 -19.76
CA ARG A 613 -2.84 22.20 -19.96
C ARG A 613 -3.34 22.64 -21.33
N ASP A 614 -3.05 23.88 -21.75
CA ASP A 614 -3.42 24.39 -23.07
C ASP A 614 -2.70 23.63 -24.20
N GLN A 615 -1.39 23.38 -24.10
CA GLN A 615 -0.70 22.51 -25.05
C GLN A 615 -1.33 21.11 -25.13
N SER A 616 -1.66 20.53 -23.98
CA SER A 616 -2.27 19.19 -23.88
C SER A 616 -3.70 19.14 -24.46
N MET A 617 -4.50 20.19 -24.24
CA MET A 617 -5.84 20.34 -24.79
C MET A 617 -5.79 20.55 -26.31
N ASN A 618 -4.87 21.38 -26.82
CA ASN A 618 -4.72 21.58 -28.25
C ASN A 618 -4.29 20.31 -29.01
N VAL A 619 -3.39 19.50 -28.43
CA VAL A 619 -2.88 18.27 -29.10
C VAL A 619 -3.80 17.07 -28.90
N TYR A 620 -4.24 16.79 -27.67
CA TYR A 620 -4.96 15.55 -27.32
C TYR A 620 -6.44 15.77 -26.96
N ASN A 621 -6.88 17.02 -26.81
CA ASN A 621 -8.21 17.39 -26.29
C ASN A 621 -8.46 16.78 -24.90
N LEU A 622 -7.42 16.66 -24.06
CA LEU A 622 -7.49 16.12 -22.69
C LEU A 622 -6.72 17.03 -21.73
N ASP A 623 -7.32 17.29 -20.57
CA ASP A 623 -6.74 18.10 -19.51
C ASP A 623 -5.87 17.23 -18.59
N PRO A 624 -4.54 17.47 -18.50
CA PRO A 624 -3.65 16.70 -17.64
C PRO A 624 -3.96 16.88 -16.15
N ALA A 625 -4.69 17.92 -15.74
CA ALA A 625 -5.12 18.14 -14.36
C ALA A 625 -6.13 17.09 -13.83
N HIS A 626 -6.61 16.18 -14.69
CA HIS A 626 -7.43 15.03 -14.28
C HIS A 626 -6.63 13.75 -14.07
N TYR A 627 -5.33 13.74 -14.43
CA TYR A 627 -4.46 12.57 -14.43
C TYR A 627 -3.40 12.62 -13.33
N TYR A 628 -2.98 11.43 -12.87
CA TYR A 628 -1.98 11.29 -11.80
C TYR A 628 -0.53 11.21 -12.32
N THR A 629 -0.34 10.72 -13.56
CA THR A 629 0.99 10.41 -14.14
C THR A 629 0.93 10.41 -15.67
N THR A 630 2.07 10.63 -16.35
CA THR A 630 2.16 10.59 -17.82
C THR A 630 1.62 9.28 -18.44
N PRO A 631 1.85 8.07 -17.89
CA PRO A 631 1.29 6.84 -18.45
C PRO A 631 -0.24 6.72 -18.36
N GLY A 632 -0.88 7.37 -17.39
CA GLY A 632 -2.35 7.46 -17.36
C GLY A 632 -2.86 8.39 -18.47
N PHE A 633 -2.28 9.58 -18.56
CA PHE A 633 -2.62 10.58 -19.58
C PHE A 633 -2.40 10.07 -21.01
N SER A 634 -1.25 9.42 -21.26
CA SER A 634 -0.91 8.85 -22.57
C SER A 634 -1.83 7.71 -23.01
N TRP A 635 -2.33 6.91 -22.06
CA TRP A 635 -3.23 5.81 -22.35
C TRP A 635 -4.58 6.31 -22.88
N ASP A 636 -5.18 7.26 -22.17
CA ASP A 636 -6.45 7.86 -22.58
C ASP A 636 -6.30 8.71 -23.86
N ALA A 637 -5.18 9.43 -24.01
CA ALA A 637 -4.85 10.16 -25.23
C ALA A 637 -4.74 9.22 -26.44
N MET A 638 -4.09 8.07 -26.27
CA MET A 638 -3.99 7.02 -27.29
C MET A 638 -5.36 6.43 -27.64
N LEU A 639 -6.17 6.03 -26.64
CA LEU A 639 -7.52 5.49 -26.87
C LEU A 639 -8.40 6.53 -27.61
N LYS A 640 -8.38 7.79 -27.17
CA LYS A 640 -9.17 8.88 -27.75
C LYS A 640 -8.74 9.25 -29.17
N HIS A 641 -7.44 9.21 -29.47
CA HIS A 641 -6.90 9.52 -30.80
C HIS A 641 -7.12 8.37 -31.80
N THR A 642 -6.89 7.12 -31.38
CA THR A 642 -7.00 5.95 -32.26
C THR A 642 -8.44 5.46 -32.44
N GLY A 643 -9.31 5.70 -31.46
CA GLY A 643 -10.68 5.18 -31.44
C GLY A 643 -10.77 3.66 -31.29
N VAL A 644 -9.65 2.99 -30.96
CA VAL A 644 -9.59 1.52 -30.90
C VAL A 644 -10.40 0.98 -29.73
N GLN A 645 -11.10 -0.13 -29.95
CA GLN A 645 -11.75 -0.91 -28.91
C GLN A 645 -10.87 -2.13 -28.62
N LEU A 646 -10.25 -2.16 -27.44
CA LEU A 646 -9.43 -3.27 -26.98
C LEU A 646 -10.31 -4.24 -26.17
N LYS A 647 -10.41 -5.48 -26.60
CA LYS A 647 -11.12 -6.52 -25.86
C LYS A 647 -10.28 -7.02 -24.69
N LEU A 648 -10.88 -7.08 -23.50
CA LEU A 648 -10.27 -7.68 -22.32
C LEU A 648 -10.26 -9.21 -22.43
N LEU A 649 -9.23 -9.84 -21.88
CA LEU A 649 -9.14 -11.28 -21.73
C LEU A 649 -10.01 -11.72 -20.55
N THR A 650 -10.97 -12.61 -20.81
CA THR A 650 -11.88 -13.18 -19.78
C THR A 650 -11.48 -14.59 -19.35
N ASP A 651 -10.44 -15.16 -19.94
CA ASP A 651 -9.90 -16.49 -19.63
C ASP A 651 -8.58 -16.34 -18.86
N ILE A 652 -8.55 -16.85 -17.63
CA ILE A 652 -7.37 -16.84 -16.76
C ILE A 652 -6.19 -17.61 -17.37
N ASP A 653 -6.43 -18.67 -18.14
CA ASP A 653 -5.38 -19.42 -18.81
C ASP A 653 -4.75 -18.62 -19.96
N MET A 654 -5.51 -17.76 -20.66
CA MET A 654 -4.96 -16.84 -21.65
C MET A 654 -4.10 -15.75 -20.98
N VAL A 655 -4.52 -15.23 -19.83
CA VAL A 655 -3.74 -14.25 -19.06
C VAL A 655 -2.43 -14.87 -18.57
N LEU A 656 -2.49 -16.04 -17.93
CA LEU A 656 -1.30 -16.76 -17.44
C LEU A 656 -0.38 -17.21 -18.59
N PHE A 657 -0.94 -17.57 -19.75
CA PHE A 657 -0.15 -17.87 -20.96
C PHE A 657 0.62 -16.65 -21.46
N ILE A 658 -0.03 -15.47 -21.55
CA ILE A 658 0.63 -14.24 -21.98
C ILE A 658 1.64 -13.77 -20.92
N GLU A 659 1.32 -13.82 -19.62
CA GLU A 659 2.29 -13.52 -18.55
C GLU A 659 3.55 -14.41 -18.64
N ARG A 660 3.40 -15.72 -18.92
CA ARG A 660 4.53 -16.63 -19.17
C ARG A 660 5.34 -16.26 -20.43
N GLY A 661 4.79 -15.51 -21.36
CA GLY A 661 5.45 -14.99 -22.57
C GLY A 661 6.11 -13.62 -22.45
N ILE A 662 5.80 -12.82 -21.41
CA ILE A 662 6.41 -11.49 -21.24
C ILE A 662 7.91 -11.61 -20.98
N ARG A 663 8.72 -10.84 -21.71
CA ARG A 663 10.18 -10.73 -21.53
C ARG A 663 10.58 -9.26 -21.47
N GLY A 664 11.58 -8.95 -20.65
CA GLY A 664 12.24 -7.64 -20.65
C GLY A 664 13.17 -7.46 -21.84
N GLY A 665 13.79 -6.28 -21.95
CA GLY A 665 14.93 -6.08 -22.86
C GLY A 665 16.13 -6.90 -22.39
N LEU A 666 16.82 -7.57 -23.32
CA LEU A 666 18.06 -8.28 -23.02
C LEU A 666 19.17 -7.28 -22.71
N SER A 667 19.75 -7.37 -21.50
CA SER A 667 20.89 -6.56 -21.07
C SER A 667 22.08 -7.47 -20.82
N GLN A 668 23.02 -7.49 -21.76
CA GLN A 668 24.19 -8.38 -21.75
C GLN A 668 25.48 -7.58 -21.98
N CYS A 669 26.49 -7.82 -21.14
CA CYS A 669 27.83 -7.28 -21.33
C CYS A 669 28.63 -8.21 -22.25
N SER A 670 28.56 -7.98 -23.57
CA SER A 670 29.40 -8.65 -24.56
C SER A 670 30.68 -7.85 -24.86
N ASN A 671 31.76 -8.54 -25.25
CA ASN A 671 32.94 -7.89 -25.81
C ASN A 671 32.58 -7.31 -27.18
N ARG A 672 32.81 -6.01 -27.39
CA ARG A 672 32.37 -5.29 -28.60
C ARG A 672 33.22 -5.69 -29.81
N TYR A 673 32.74 -6.63 -30.62
CA TYR A 673 32.96 -6.57 -32.06
C TYR A 673 31.82 -5.74 -32.68
N ALA A 674 32.15 -4.63 -33.34
CA ALA A 674 31.17 -3.69 -33.87
C ALA A 674 31.53 -3.29 -35.32
N ALA A 675 31.19 -4.16 -36.28
CA ALA A 675 31.24 -3.83 -37.69
C ALA A 675 30.05 -2.94 -38.08
N ALA A 676 30.33 -1.73 -38.60
CA ALA A 676 29.30 -0.76 -38.97
C ALA A 676 28.66 -1.10 -40.33
N ASN A 677 27.69 -2.02 -40.33
CA ASN A 677 27.02 -2.50 -41.54
C ASN A 677 26.06 -1.45 -42.16
N HIS A 678 26.67 -0.52 -42.89
CA HIS A 678 26.13 0.38 -43.92
C HIS A 678 25.09 1.45 -43.54
N LYS A 679 25.27 2.64 -44.11
CA LYS A 679 24.46 3.88 -43.89
C LYS A 679 23.00 3.80 -44.39
N TYR A 680 22.57 2.65 -44.96
CA TYR A 680 21.27 2.49 -45.62
C TYR A 680 20.39 1.37 -45.04
N MET A 681 20.77 0.74 -43.92
CA MET A 681 19.94 -0.29 -43.25
C MET A 681 18.71 0.28 -42.50
N LEU A 682 17.93 1.13 -43.17
CA LEU A 682 16.61 1.59 -42.71
C LEU A 682 15.46 0.68 -43.17
N GLU A 683 15.69 -0.17 -44.17
CA GLU A 683 14.64 -0.97 -44.83
C GLU A 683 14.05 -2.08 -43.95
N LYS A 684 14.77 -2.56 -42.93
CA LYS A 684 14.30 -3.64 -42.05
C LYS A 684 13.54 -3.17 -40.79
N TYR A 685 13.35 -1.86 -40.60
CA TYR A 685 12.45 -1.37 -39.53
C TYR A 685 11.04 -1.18 -40.08
N ASP A 686 10.24 -2.25 -40.03
CA ASP A 686 8.82 -2.16 -40.38
C ASP A 686 8.08 -1.21 -39.41
N LYS A 687 7.48 -0.17 -39.99
CA LYS A 687 6.70 0.87 -39.30
C LYS A 687 5.22 0.48 -39.12
N ASN A 688 4.79 -0.63 -39.71
CA ASN A 688 3.41 -1.09 -39.76
C ASN A 688 3.15 -2.32 -38.89
N LYS A 689 3.97 -2.55 -37.84
CA LYS A 689 3.80 -3.66 -36.90
C LYS A 689 2.37 -3.72 -36.35
N CYS A 690 1.67 -4.79 -36.70
CA CYS A 690 0.34 -5.05 -36.19
C CYS A 690 0.40 -5.44 -34.70
N LEU A 691 -0.63 -5.05 -33.95
CA LEU A 691 -0.79 -5.36 -32.54
C LEU A 691 -2.15 -6.02 -32.29
N PRO A 692 -2.26 -6.96 -31.33
CA PRO A 692 -3.53 -7.58 -30.96
C PRO A 692 -4.56 -6.54 -30.49
N TYR A 693 -5.85 -6.80 -30.72
CA TYR A 693 -6.94 -6.00 -30.14
C TYR A 693 -8.24 -6.76 -29.85
N ASP A 694 -8.55 -7.87 -30.55
CA ASP A 694 -9.83 -8.59 -30.44
C ASP A 694 -9.69 -10.09 -30.83
N GLU A 695 -10.77 -10.85 -30.73
CA GLU A 695 -10.94 -12.26 -31.17
C GLU A 695 -9.88 -13.23 -30.63
N PHE A 696 -9.46 -13.04 -29.37
CA PHE A 696 -8.62 -13.99 -28.63
C PHE A 696 -9.33 -15.35 -28.50
N GLN A 697 -8.75 -16.39 -29.12
CA GLN A 697 -9.30 -17.75 -29.17
C GLN A 697 -8.18 -18.80 -29.18
N TRP A 698 -8.37 -19.89 -28.43
CA TRP A 698 -7.51 -21.07 -28.55
C TRP A 698 -7.77 -21.81 -29.87
N LEU A 699 -6.71 -22.29 -30.52
CA LEU A 699 -6.80 -23.12 -31.72
C LEU A 699 -6.79 -24.60 -31.32
N GLU A 700 -7.86 -25.33 -31.65
CA GLU A 700 -8.05 -26.74 -31.26
C GLU A 700 -7.09 -27.71 -31.98
N ASN A 701 -6.70 -27.41 -33.23
CA ASN A 701 -5.74 -28.20 -33.99
C ASN A 701 -4.43 -27.43 -34.18
N CYS A 702 -3.37 -27.91 -33.54
CA CYS A 702 -2.01 -27.34 -33.62
C CYS A 702 -1.09 -28.06 -34.62
N GLU A 703 -1.47 -29.25 -35.12
CA GLU A 703 -0.58 -30.10 -35.92
C GLU A 703 -0.55 -29.69 -37.40
N SER A 704 -1.63 -29.09 -37.91
CA SER A 704 -1.73 -28.58 -39.29
C SER A 704 -1.43 -27.08 -39.42
N PHE A 705 -0.59 -26.51 -38.54
CA PHE A 705 -0.36 -25.06 -38.49
C PHE A 705 0.85 -24.60 -39.32
N GLU A 706 0.59 -24.06 -40.50
CA GLU A 706 1.62 -23.55 -41.42
C GLU A 706 2.15 -22.17 -41.00
N LEU A 707 3.06 -22.12 -40.03
CA LEU A 707 3.63 -20.86 -39.50
C LEU A 707 4.13 -19.88 -40.58
N PHE A 708 4.72 -20.36 -41.67
CA PHE A 708 5.36 -19.52 -42.70
C PHE A 708 4.39 -19.00 -43.78
N SER A 709 3.13 -19.44 -43.83
CA SER A 709 2.14 -18.88 -44.76
C SER A 709 1.52 -17.56 -44.27
N ILE A 710 1.78 -17.18 -43.01
CA ILE A 710 1.17 -16.03 -42.32
C ILE A 710 2.06 -14.79 -42.45
N ALA A 711 1.59 -13.79 -43.19
CA ALA A 711 2.27 -12.51 -43.34
C ALA A 711 2.30 -11.66 -42.04
N SER A 712 3.21 -10.68 -41.97
CA SER A 712 3.35 -9.77 -40.81
C SER A 712 2.23 -8.74 -40.68
N ASP A 713 1.49 -8.50 -41.76
CA ASP A 713 0.34 -7.59 -41.87
C ASP A 713 -1.01 -8.33 -41.95
N ALA A 714 -1.00 -9.67 -41.79
CA ALA A 714 -2.21 -10.49 -41.80
C ALA A 714 -3.22 -10.02 -40.74
N SER A 715 -4.52 -10.11 -41.04
CA SER A 715 -5.61 -9.68 -40.14
C SER A 715 -5.66 -10.43 -38.80
N HIS A 716 -4.99 -11.59 -38.72
CA HIS A 716 -4.87 -12.41 -37.52
C HIS A 716 -3.40 -12.70 -37.23
N GLY A 717 -3.03 -12.59 -35.96
CA GLY A 717 -1.74 -12.98 -35.42
C GLY A 717 -1.87 -14.14 -34.43
N TYR A 718 -0.72 -14.70 -34.04
CA TYR A 718 -0.65 -15.88 -33.19
C TYR A 718 0.48 -15.78 -32.15
N ILE A 719 0.23 -16.32 -30.96
CA ILE A 719 1.25 -16.62 -29.94
C ILE A 719 1.22 -18.12 -29.69
N LEU A 720 2.39 -18.76 -29.70
CA LEU A 720 2.54 -20.22 -29.67
C LEU A 720 3.33 -20.66 -28.43
N GLU A 721 2.96 -21.81 -27.86
CA GLU A 721 3.75 -22.56 -26.89
C GLU A 721 4.57 -23.63 -27.63
N VAL A 722 5.90 -23.51 -27.67
CA VAL A 722 6.75 -24.34 -28.53
C VAL A 722 7.96 -24.95 -27.81
N ASP A 723 8.40 -26.10 -28.31
CA ASP A 723 9.71 -26.67 -28.00
C ASP A 723 10.67 -26.35 -29.15
N LEU A 724 11.82 -25.75 -28.82
CA LEU A 724 12.86 -25.36 -29.78
C LEU A 724 14.18 -26.02 -29.40
N ASP A 725 14.82 -26.67 -30.36
CA ASP A 725 16.20 -27.13 -30.22
C ASP A 725 17.18 -26.10 -30.77
N TYR A 726 18.34 -26.05 -30.13
CA TYR A 726 19.45 -25.15 -30.44
C TYR A 726 20.56 -25.94 -31.15
N PRO A 727 20.73 -25.81 -32.47
CA PRO A 727 21.80 -26.51 -33.17
C PRO A 727 23.18 -25.88 -32.89
N PRO A 728 24.27 -26.67 -32.77
CA PRO A 728 25.62 -26.15 -32.55
C PRO A 728 26.08 -25.10 -33.58
N GLU A 729 25.53 -25.16 -34.80
CA GLU A 729 25.85 -24.29 -35.93
C GLU A 729 25.43 -22.82 -35.73
N ILE A 730 24.59 -22.51 -34.73
CA ILE A 730 24.06 -21.15 -34.47
C ILE A 730 24.45 -20.60 -33.08
N HIS A 731 25.51 -21.14 -32.48
CA HIS A 731 25.91 -20.80 -31.11
C HIS A 731 26.51 -19.39 -30.92
N ASP A 732 26.72 -18.63 -31.99
CA ASP A 732 27.19 -17.24 -31.91
C ASP A 732 26.05 -16.22 -31.70
N ASP A 733 24.81 -16.52 -32.13
CA ASP A 733 23.65 -15.63 -32.04
C ASP A 733 22.57 -16.20 -31.08
N PRO A 734 22.38 -15.64 -29.86
CA PRO A 734 21.43 -16.16 -28.88
C PRO A 734 19.99 -15.63 -29.05
N PHE A 735 19.10 -16.48 -29.54
CA PHE A 735 17.65 -16.27 -29.65
C PHE A 735 16.88 -16.85 -28.44
N CYS A 736 15.62 -16.45 -28.30
CA CYS A 736 14.67 -16.96 -27.28
C CYS A 736 15.20 -16.94 -25.83
N PRO A 737 15.55 -15.75 -25.29
CA PRO A 737 16.06 -15.62 -23.93
C PRO A 737 14.97 -15.93 -22.89
N GLU A 738 15.37 -16.58 -21.79
CA GLU A 738 14.45 -17.12 -20.78
C GLU A 738 14.77 -16.62 -19.37
N HIS A 739 13.77 -16.57 -18.50
CA HIS A 739 13.98 -16.23 -17.09
C HIS A 739 14.46 -17.46 -16.32
N ALA A 740 15.67 -17.41 -15.80
CA ALA A 740 16.28 -18.49 -15.02
C ALA A 740 17.27 -17.92 -13.98
N LYS A 741 17.63 -18.74 -12.99
CA LYS A 741 18.66 -18.40 -11.99
C LYS A 741 20.04 -18.75 -12.56
N PRO A 742 20.93 -17.78 -12.80
CA PRO A 742 22.27 -18.08 -13.29
C PRO A 742 23.09 -18.78 -12.18
N PRO A 743 24.08 -19.63 -12.54
CA PRO A 743 24.91 -20.33 -11.56
C PRO A 743 25.51 -19.38 -10.52
N GLY A 744 25.32 -19.68 -9.24
CA GLY A 744 25.83 -18.89 -8.12
C GLY A 744 24.98 -17.68 -7.71
N SER A 745 23.81 -17.42 -8.32
CA SER A 745 22.90 -16.34 -7.86
C SER A 745 21.53 -16.88 -7.42
N LYS A 746 20.96 -16.27 -6.38
CA LYS A 746 19.63 -16.60 -5.85
C LYS A 746 18.48 -16.02 -6.70
N LEU A 747 18.78 -14.99 -7.49
CA LEU A 747 17.82 -14.18 -8.24
C LEU A 747 17.63 -14.68 -9.68
N GLU A 748 16.40 -14.63 -10.19
CA GLU A 748 16.11 -14.88 -11.60
C GLU A 748 16.51 -13.67 -12.47
N LYS A 749 17.16 -13.96 -13.59
CA LYS A 749 17.56 -12.96 -14.60
C LYS A 749 17.14 -13.46 -15.98
N LEU A 750 16.99 -12.55 -16.94
CA LEU A 750 16.74 -12.90 -18.34
C LEU A 750 18.07 -13.36 -18.97
N LEU A 751 18.19 -14.65 -19.29
CA LEU A 751 19.43 -15.25 -19.76
C LEU A 751 19.38 -15.56 -21.26
N ALA A 752 20.46 -15.20 -21.95
CA ALA A 752 20.74 -15.55 -23.35
C ALA A 752 21.41 -16.94 -23.44
N THR A 753 20.69 -17.98 -23.01
CA THR A 753 21.15 -19.38 -22.98
C THR A 753 20.93 -20.09 -24.31
N LEU A 754 22.00 -20.67 -24.87
CA LEU A 754 22.01 -21.53 -26.06
C LEU A 754 21.49 -22.97 -25.75
N GLN A 755 20.55 -23.08 -24.82
CA GLN A 755 20.00 -24.37 -24.37
C GLN A 755 18.68 -24.67 -25.10
N PRO A 756 18.31 -25.95 -25.28
CA PRO A 756 17.00 -26.33 -25.81
C PRO A 756 15.87 -25.72 -24.99
N LYS A 757 14.97 -24.98 -25.64
CA LYS A 757 13.81 -24.34 -25.02
C LYS A 757 12.64 -25.32 -25.01
N ARG A 758 11.87 -25.32 -23.92
CA ARG A 758 10.69 -26.18 -23.75
C ARG A 758 9.51 -25.39 -23.20
N ASN A 759 8.32 -25.64 -23.72
CA ASN A 759 7.10 -24.86 -23.43
C ASN A 759 7.30 -23.33 -23.54
N TYR A 760 8.13 -22.91 -24.50
CA TYR A 760 8.52 -21.50 -24.66
C TYR A 760 7.41 -20.73 -25.39
N VAL A 761 6.89 -19.68 -24.74
CA VAL A 761 5.82 -18.85 -25.28
C VAL A 761 6.40 -17.75 -26.16
N ILE A 762 5.98 -17.68 -27.44
CA ILE A 762 6.56 -16.78 -28.45
C ILE A 762 5.52 -16.23 -29.44
N HIS A 763 5.69 -14.97 -29.86
CA HIS A 763 4.89 -14.36 -30.94
C HIS A 763 5.33 -14.88 -32.32
N TYR A 764 4.38 -15.15 -33.21
CA TYR A 764 4.65 -15.84 -34.49
C TYR A 764 5.76 -15.20 -35.34
N ILE A 765 5.81 -13.87 -35.45
CA ILE A 765 6.88 -13.16 -36.21
C ILE A 765 8.27 -13.41 -35.60
N ALA A 766 8.38 -13.45 -34.27
CA ALA A 766 9.65 -13.72 -33.60
C ALA A 766 10.07 -15.20 -33.75
N LEU A 767 9.10 -16.12 -33.83
CA LEU A 767 9.35 -17.52 -34.13
C LEU A 767 9.78 -17.72 -35.59
N GLN A 768 9.09 -17.11 -36.56
CA GLN A 768 9.49 -17.06 -37.97
C GLN A 768 10.95 -16.56 -38.08
N GLN A 769 11.30 -15.46 -37.41
CA GLN A 769 12.67 -14.95 -37.37
C GLN A 769 13.65 -15.98 -36.77
N ALA A 770 13.36 -16.57 -35.62
CA ALA A 770 14.26 -17.53 -34.96
C ALA A 770 14.52 -18.78 -35.83
N LEU A 771 13.47 -19.33 -36.46
CA LEU A 771 13.59 -20.47 -37.36
C LEU A 771 14.33 -20.11 -38.66
N SER A 772 14.10 -18.91 -39.22
CA SER A 772 14.87 -18.41 -40.38
C SER A 772 16.36 -18.19 -40.09
N ASN A 773 16.74 -18.05 -38.81
CA ASN A 773 18.14 -17.99 -38.37
C ASN A 773 18.63 -19.34 -37.79
N GLY A 774 17.93 -20.45 -38.07
CA GLY A 774 18.44 -21.81 -37.88
C GLY A 774 17.99 -22.56 -36.62
N LEU A 775 17.16 -21.98 -35.73
CA LEU A 775 16.56 -22.76 -34.64
C LEU A 775 15.65 -23.86 -35.22
N ARG A 776 15.57 -25.01 -34.53
CA ARG A 776 14.75 -26.15 -34.99
C ARG A 776 13.48 -26.26 -34.14
N LEU A 777 12.32 -26.13 -34.76
CA LEU A 777 11.02 -26.36 -34.12
C LEU A 777 10.83 -27.87 -33.90
N VAL A 778 10.67 -28.28 -32.64
CA VAL A 778 10.46 -29.69 -32.26
C VAL A 778 8.97 -30.01 -32.15
N LYS A 779 8.21 -29.13 -31.49
CA LYS A 779 6.77 -29.31 -31.25
C LYS A 779 6.07 -27.97 -30.99
N ILE A 780 4.79 -27.89 -31.37
CA ILE A 780 3.83 -26.89 -30.90
C ILE A 780 2.88 -27.58 -29.90
N HIS A 781 2.62 -26.97 -28.74
CA HIS A 781 1.71 -27.50 -27.70
C HIS A 781 0.39 -26.75 -27.62
N LYS A 782 0.41 -25.42 -27.82
CA LYS A 782 -0.78 -24.54 -27.80
C LYS A 782 -0.59 -23.38 -28.77
N ILE A 783 -1.69 -22.88 -29.32
CA ILE A 783 -1.72 -21.66 -30.15
C ILE A 783 -2.89 -20.78 -29.69
N LEU A 784 -2.59 -19.53 -29.34
CA LEU A 784 -3.58 -18.47 -29.15
C LEU A 784 -3.66 -17.62 -30.42
N LYS A 785 -4.80 -17.66 -31.10
CA LYS A 785 -5.17 -16.81 -32.23
C LYS A 785 -5.74 -15.49 -31.70
N PHE A 786 -5.48 -14.38 -32.40
CA PHE A 786 -6.10 -13.08 -32.15
C PHE A 786 -6.19 -12.25 -33.44
N LYS A 787 -7.03 -11.22 -33.43
CA LYS A 787 -7.15 -10.20 -34.47
C LYS A 787 -6.13 -9.09 -34.24
N GLN A 788 -5.46 -8.64 -35.30
CA GLN A 788 -4.40 -7.64 -35.21
C GLN A 788 -4.51 -6.56 -36.29
N SER A 789 -3.98 -5.37 -36.00
CA SER A 789 -3.87 -4.26 -36.96
C SER A 789 -2.85 -3.23 -36.46
N PRO A 790 -2.34 -2.30 -37.29
CA PRO A 790 -1.38 -1.28 -36.86
C PRO A 790 -2.07 -0.09 -36.16
N TRP A 791 -3.03 -0.35 -35.27
CA TRP A 791 -3.92 0.65 -34.67
C TRP A 791 -3.20 1.75 -33.87
N LEU A 792 -2.02 1.46 -33.31
CA LEU A 792 -1.20 2.42 -32.56
C LEU A 792 -0.46 3.42 -33.46
N LYS A 793 -0.36 3.15 -34.77
CA LYS A 793 0.52 3.88 -35.70
C LYS A 793 0.19 5.37 -35.80
N SER A 794 -1.10 5.74 -35.88
CA SER A 794 -1.52 7.16 -36.00
C SER A 794 -1.09 8.00 -34.80
N TYR A 795 -1.20 7.44 -33.59
CA TYR A 795 -0.76 8.08 -32.34
C TYR A 795 0.77 8.24 -32.29
N ILE A 796 1.52 7.22 -32.74
CA ILE A 796 2.98 7.31 -32.86
C ILE A 796 3.39 8.37 -33.88
N ASP A 797 2.72 8.42 -35.05
CA ASP A 797 2.97 9.41 -36.09
C ASP A 797 2.67 10.84 -35.62
N LEU A 798 1.54 11.06 -34.91
CA LEU A 798 1.20 12.33 -34.26
C LEU A 798 2.31 12.78 -33.29
N ASN A 799 2.66 11.93 -32.33
CA ASN A 799 3.67 12.26 -31.34
C ASN A 799 5.06 12.45 -31.97
N THR A 800 5.34 11.78 -33.09
CA THR A 800 6.59 11.96 -33.85
C THR A 800 6.61 13.30 -34.59
N SER A 801 5.49 13.74 -35.18
CA SER A 801 5.41 15.05 -35.85
C SER A 801 5.45 16.20 -34.83
N MET A 802 4.73 16.09 -33.72
CA MET A 802 4.80 17.05 -32.61
C MET A 802 6.23 17.13 -32.03
N ARG A 803 6.92 16.00 -31.87
CA ARG A 803 8.33 15.95 -31.44
C ARG A 803 9.31 16.58 -32.42
N ALA A 804 8.98 16.63 -33.72
CA ALA A 804 9.79 17.31 -34.73
C ALA A 804 9.54 18.83 -34.76
N VAL A 805 8.32 19.27 -34.44
CA VAL A 805 7.94 20.71 -34.34
C VAL A 805 8.38 21.32 -33.00
N ALA A 806 8.44 20.52 -31.93
CA ALA A 806 8.85 20.91 -30.59
C ALA A 806 10.13 21.75 -30.59
N LYS A 807 10.14 22.85 -29.83
CA LYS A 807 11.28 23.78 -29.81
C LYS A 807 12.23 23.44 -28.67
N ASN A 808 11.71 23.36 -27.45
CA ASN A 808 12.48 23.08 -26.24
C ASN A 808 12.79 21.59 -26.06
N GLU A 809 13.64 21.26 -25.08
CA GLU A 809 14.02 19.88 -24.78
C GLU A 809 12.92 19.11 -24.04
N PHE A 810 12.15 19.81 -23.22
CA PHE A 810 11.05 19.23 -22.42
C PHE A 810 9.99 18.59 -23.32
N GLU A 811 9.43 19.34 -24.28
CA GLU A 811 8.48 18.84 -25.29
C GLU A 811 9.04 17.62 -26.03
N LYS A 812 10.31 17.68 -26.47
CA LYS A 812 10.98 16.60 -27.19
C LYS A 812 11.11 15.31 -26.38
N ASN A 813 11.28 15.43 -25.07
CA ASN A 813 11.31 14.30 -24.14
C ASN A 813 9.90 13.85 -23.74
N PHE A 814 8.94 14.77 -23.64
CA PHE A 814 7.53 14.51 -23.35
C PHE A 814 6.85 13.69 -24.45
N PHE A 815 6.90 14.12 -25.72
CA PHE A 815 6.31 13.35 -26.83
C PHE A 815 6.98 11.99 -27.03
N LYS A 816 8.27 11.85 -26.68
CA LYS A 816 8.97 10.55 -26.61
C LYS A 816 8.42 9.68 -25.47
N LEU A 817 8.23 10.26 -24.29
CA LEU A 817 7.68 9.59 -23.12
C LEU A 817 6.24 9.12 -23.36
N MET A 818 5.40 9.92 -24.04
CA MET A 818 4.04 9.53 -24.40
C MET A 818 4.01 8.21 -25.19
N ASN A 819 4.81 8.08 -26.26
CA ASN A 819 4.91 6.82 -27.02
C ASN A 819 5.43 5.65 -26.17
N ASN A 820 6.46 5.86 -25.35
CA ASN A 820 7.01 4.80 -24.49
C ASN A 820 6.04 4.37 -23.36
N ALA A 821 5.25 5.31 -22.85
CA ALA A 821 4.39 5.10 -21.70
C ALA A 821 3.17 4.22 -22.01
N VAL A 822 2.67 4.23 -23.26
CA VAL A 822 1.63 3.29 -23.72
C VAL A 822 2.09 1.85 -23.54
N PHE A 823 3.31 1.51 -23.98
CA PHE A 823 3.87 0.16 -23.81
C PHE A 823 4.07 -0.22 -22.34
N GLY A 824 4.55 0.72 -21.52
CA GLY A 824 4.62 0.52 -20.07
C GLY A 824 3.25 0.27 -19.42
N LYS A 825 2.17 0.81 -20.00
CA LYS A 825 0.80 0.68 -19.50
C LYS A 825 0.13 -0.62 -19.95
N THR A 826 0.36 -1.10 -21.18
CA THR A 826 -0.17 -2.41 -21.61
C THR A 826 0.42 -3.58 -20.83
N MET A 827 1.66 -3.44 -20.35
CA MET A 827 2.40 -4.46 -19.59
C MET A 827 2.32 -4.26 -18.05
N GLU A 828 1.38 -3.44 -17.54
CA GLU A 828 1.31 -3.12 -16.10
C GLU A 828 0.74 -4.29 -15.28
N ASN A 829 1.57 -4.93 -14.46
CA ASN A 829 1.16 -6.06 -13.62
C ASN A 829 0.48 -5.58 -12.31
N ILE A 830 -0.84 -5.76 -12.21
CA ILE A 830 -1.66 -5.27 -11.09
C ILE A 830 -1.34 -5.99 -9.77
N ARG A 831 -0.99 -7.29 -9.80
CA ARG A 831 -0.63 -8.06 -8.59
C ARG A 831 0.58 -7.50 -7.83
N LYS A 832 1.44 -6.70 -8.50
CA LYS A 832 2.60 -6.02 -7.90
C LYS A 832 2.26 -4.67 -7.25
N ARG A 833 1.03 -4.16 -7.39
CA ARG A 833 0.61 -2.91 -6.74
C ARG A 833 0.42 -3.14 -5.24
N VAL A 834 0.81 -2.15 -4.45
CA VAL A 834 0.69 -2.15 -2.99
C VAL A 834 -0.59 -1.40 -2.58
N THR A 835 -1.36 -1.92 -1.63
CA THR A 835 -2.43 -1.17 -0.98
C THR A 835 -1.92 -0.60 0.34
N VAL A 836 -2.00 0.72 0.53
CA VAL A 836 -1.72 1.38 1.81
C VAL A 836 -2.97 2.15 2.22
N LYS A 837 -3.38 2.00 3.48
CA LYS A 837 -4.45 2.79 4.10
C LYS A 837 -3.87 3.60 5.26
N LEU A 838 -4.10 4.92 5.27
CA LEU A 838 -3.85 5.76 6.43
C LEU A 838 -5.08 5.77 7.34
N MET A 839 -4.85 5.69 8.66
CA MET A 839 -5.89 5.45 9.65
C MET A 839 -5.58 6.21 10.94
N SER A 840 -6.57 6.94 11.46
CA SER A 840 -6.45 7.75 12.67
C SER A 840 -7.17 7.18 13.90
N LYS A 841 -7.97 6.12 13.74
CA LYS A 841 -8.62 5.41 14.85
C LYS A 841 -7.97 4.05 15.08
N TYR A 842 -7.54 3.80 16.32
CA TYR A 842 -6.91 2.52 16.68
C TYR A 842 -7.94 1.37 16.73
N ASP A 843 -9.03 1.60 17.46
CA ASP A 843 -10.09 0.63 17.72
C ASP A 843 -11.21 0.63 16.68
N GLY A 844 -12.03 -0.44 16.71
CA GLY A 844 -13.25 -0.58 15.92
C GLY A 844 -13.08 -1.37 14.62
N ARG A 845 -14.22 -1.70 13.98
CA ARG A 845 -14.33 -2.53 12.75
C ARG A 845 -13.50 -2.01 11.56
N TYR A 846 -13.27 -0.70 11.53
CA TYR A 846 -12.40 -0.01 10.57
C TYR A 846 -11.27 0.74 11.27
N GLY A 847 -10.78 0.22 12.40
CA GLY A 847 -9.59 0.71 13.10
C GLY A 847 -8.30 0.01 12.67
N VAL A 848 -7.18 0.47 13.23
CA VAL A 848 -5.84 -0.12 13.06
C VAL A 848 -5.81 -1.60 13.46
N GLU A 849 -6.41 -1.99 14.60
CA GLU A 849 -6.46 -3.41 15.02
C GLU A 849 -7.11 -4.27 13.93
N ALA A 850 -8.22 -3.79 13.35
CA ALA A 850 -8.99 -4.54 12.36
C ALA A 850 -8.22 -4.78 11.05
N GLN A 851 -7.43 -3.81 10.55
CA GLN A 851 -6.63 -4.05 9.35
C GLN A 851 -5.35 -4.86 9.63
N ILE A 852 -4.75 -4.76 10.83
CA ILE A 852 -3.62 -5.64 11.26
C ILE A 852 -4.09 -7.10 11.41
N SER A 853 -5.36 -7.31 11.79
CA SER A 853 -5.91 -8.66 11.93
C SER A 853 -6.00 -9.44 10.61
N LYS A 854 -6.11 -8.75 9.47
CA LYS A 854 -6.30 -9.35 8.12
C LYS A 854 -5.20 -10.34 7.71
N PRO A 855 -5.53 -11.32 6.84
CA PRO A 855 -4.55 -12.27 6.30
C PRO A 855 -3.58 -11.62 5.29
N ASN A 856 -4.04 -10.62 4.52
CA ASN A 856 -3.21 -9.88 3.56
C ASN A 856 -2.42 -8.71 4.19
N PHE A 857 -2.42 -8.56 5.53
CA PHE A 857 -1.61 -7.57 6.22
C PHE A 857 -0.11 -7.86 6.06
N HIS A 858 0.59 -6.92 5.42
CA HIS A 858 2.03 -7.01 5.23
C HIS A 858 2.76 -6.42 6.45
N SER A 859 2.61 -5.11 6.68
CA SER A 859 3.17 -4.39 7.82
C SER A 859 2.56 -3.00 7.99
N SER A 860 2.73 -2.38 9.16
CA SER A 860 2.31 -1.01 9.45
C SER A 860 3.51 -0.05 9.56
N SER A 861 3.25 1.25 9.58
CA SER A 861 4.14 2.32 10.03
C SER A 861 3.32 3.34 10.79
N ILE A 862 3.76 3.72 11.99
CA ILE A 862 3.13 4.76 12.82
C ILE A 862 3.83 6.09 12.49
N PHE A 863 3.08 7.12 12.13
CA PHE A 863 3.62 8.45 11.82
C PHE A 863 3.51 9.41 13.01
N ASN A 864 2.38 9.39 13.72
CA ASN A 864 2.18 10.07 14.99
C ASN A 864 1.11 9.32 15.80
N GLU A 865 0.77 9.83 17.00
CA GLU A 865 -0.20 9.20 17.91
C GLU A 865 -1.59 9.00 17.28
N ASN A 866 -1.96 9.87 16.34
CA ASN A 866 -3.25 9.93 15.67
C ASN A 866 -3.18 9.47 14.19
N LEU A 867 -2.08 8.82 13.73
CA LEU A 867 -1.94 8.42 12.33
C LEU A 867 -1.02 7.20 12.11
N VAL A 868 -1.59 6.14 11.53
CA VAL A 868 -0.91 4.89 11.17
C VAL A 868 -1.17 4.53 9.71
N ALA A 869 -0.12 4.27 8.92
CA ALA A 869 -0.23 3.61 7.64
C ALA A 869 -0.21 2.08 7.79
N ILE A 870 -1.11 1.42 7.09
CA ILE A 870 -1.22 -0.04 7.05
C ILE A 870 -1.08 -0.51 5.61
N GLN A 871 -0.02 -1.29 5.36
CA GLN A 871 0.26 -1.91 4.08
C GLN A 871 -0.40 -3.29 4.02
N LEU A 872 -1.25 -3.47 3.02
CA LEU A 872 -1.84 -4.75 2.63
C LEU A 872 -1.24 -5.18 1.28
N ASN A 873 -1.01 -6.47 1.13
CA ASN A 873 -0.80 -7.08 -0.18
C ASN A 873 -2.14 -7.17 -0.91
N LYS A 874 -2.14 -7.11 -2.24
CA LYS A 874 -3.26 -7.65 -3.02
C LYS A 874 -3.32 -9.17 -2.82
N THR A 875 -4.54 -9.66 -2.70
CA THR A 875 -4.94 -11.08 -2.76
C THR A 875 -5.55 -11.32 -4.14
N ASP A 876 -5.50 -12.54 -4.67
CA ASP A 876 -6.03 -12.81 -6.03
C ASP A 876 -7.57 -12.63 -6.11
N ASP A 877 -8.27 -12.61 -4.97
CA ASP A 877 -9.70 -12.27 -4.84
C ASP A 877 -10.00 -10.75 -4.95
N ASP A 878 -8.98 -9.87 -5.08
CA ASP A 878 -9.16 -8.39 -5.11
C ASP A 878 -9.28 -7.81 -6.55
N ASP A 879 -9.52 -8.62 -7.59
CA ASP A 879 -9.55 -8.21 -9.02
C ASP A 879 -10.87 -8.55 -9.78
N ASP A 880 -11.93 -8.98 -9.08
CA ASP A 880 -13.32 -9.14 -9.60
C ASP A 880 -14.16 -7.83 -9.48
#